data_AF-A0A7X4YUL8-F1
#
_entry.id   AF-A0A7X4YUL8-F1
#
_cell.length_a   1.000
_cell.length_b   1.000
_cell.length_c   1.000
_cell.angle_alpha   90.00
_cell.angle_beta   90.00
_cell.angle_gamma   90.00
#
_symmetry.space_group_name_H-M   'P 1'
#
loop_
_entity.id
_entity.type
_entity.pdbx_description
1 polymer ?
#
loop_
_entity_poly.entity_id
_entity_poly.type
_entity_poly.pdbx_seq_one_letter_code
_entity_poly.pdbx_strand_id
1 'polypeptide(L)'
;MYSFMAKRSLKKSVSQILVLVMFFSLASVLGAREAYAADPPKIQRISDAVQAGKTFTISGWDITSASQDVAIKLDTTNASPATPPGDALHPAIIQSDGKGNYVTVVMPSGAASGVYNVWVQNAMGWSAPAKLNAARAQWISEKQAWAGQKITVVGRNFAGSEFGASNQTIVRLKNASTTVNQTIVSSNAYMAEFAIASGTPAGTYDVEVSNDNGVHWSKPSSGQQLQVVSAGSDPLGLGVAWAGNFNWANQVNASSYGANPNSGADETAHIQAAIDDAGTNPNGGIVYLTDGTYRISSLHLARKVVLRGQSRAGTILQYIGTANGIAAIDSKTNYGQVGVANLTMTLAPGHNSRPDFFLQLGSPWMVPDANGNPTYPAGNIAERTAEQMFIKGVKIDYTLDTNGVDGQRGFPMMTLGKERFLVADSDFRGFAGYAHNYVNQYSSFTNSYMEFSFGVYINTAEYYVATGNTIVGHNAVNAEKHGLSIRANNYVADNKIVGMRSVVSGLVVGHENDGEAIMSEAPNGYFNYGTVSSASGLGVTVSADRTLAMPIAMYSYPAIQIIDGTGLGQLRKVTGISGNVITIDKAWDKTPDSTSKWTLITPNENTTAYNNTITDNDKGIWLFGNAYDSVVADNKFLDSEGVFIWSVNVKNANESNLSPNYYNRVTGNVLTGVSQLSKNSGVGVASERFDNGGGHYLAIQAFANEFRNNDLTGTNETPVGNSITEAPSYNTGIYISTADIGYYDGNNDVSAAGDTTNTIVEDNTVRNKQYAVTLTHSSYGTVMANNKTANVTGGFVRDTGSHNTYNVTNSGAAASQSTAAAPAFTPAAGAYTSPQTVTIASSTAGATIRYTTDGTTPTASSPIYMGPLTVTPTQTVKAIATKAGMLQSAVSTAAYTNSSATSVTLQAESYSDMNGIVNFGSTIGDLGAGDWVRFSNVNLGSGYATLRVRFTNGHTAAMTSEVRLDSLTGTQIGSFSTPPTGGWSNWTEMTTALTGASGTHDIYVKFSGMTDFDWFRFEDSVTAPTPVTVQAESYSASNSVSNYGSTIGGLNAGSWVKYSGVNLGSGLTALKFRFANGESTTKTAVVRLDSLTGTQIGTFTTPTTGGWGSWTEASTSLTGASGTHDIYIEFSGATDFDWFRFE
;
A
#
# COMPACT_ATOMS: atom_id res chain seq x y z
N MET A 1 96.43 35.76 -20.06
CA MET A 1 95.47 36.44 -20.95
C MET A 1 94.15 35.73 -20.78
N TYR A 2 93.19 36.32 -20.04
CA TYR A 2 92.31 37.36 -20.60
C TYR A 2 91.64 36.79 -21.86
N SER A 3 90.35 36.57 -21.89
CA SER A 3 89.40 37.68 -21.91
C SER A 3 87.98 37.11 -21.94
N PHE A 4 87.12 37.65 -21.07
CA PHE A 4 85.66 37.78 -21.21
C PHE A 4 84.89 36.46 -21.45
N MET A 5 84.14 35.93 -20.48
CA MET A 5 82.96 36.61 -19.93
C MET A 5 82.72 36.25 -18.45
N ALA A 6 83.48 36.89 -17.56
CA ALA A 6 83.02 37.15 -16.21
C ALA A 6 81.95 38.25 -16.28
N LYS A 7 80.66 37.90 -16.36
CA LYS A 7 79.51 38.77 -16.02
C LYS A 7 78.16 38.04 -16.09
N ARG A 8 77.97 36.94 -15.33
CA ARG A 8 76.61 36.49 -14.95
C ARG A 8 76.50 35.47 -13.79
N SER A 9 77.60 35.02 -13.16
CA SER A 9 77.50 34.07 -12.04
C SER A 9 77.21 34.70 -10.66
N LEU A 10 77.18 36.05 -10.54
CA LEU A 10 76.74 36.73 -9.31
C LEU A 10 75.22 36.93 -9.19
N LYS A 11 74.41 36.40 -10.12
CA LYS A 11 72.94 36.40 -10.03
C LYS A 11 72.33 35.04 -9.66
N LYS A 12 73.13 34.04 -9.29
CA LYS A 12 72.62 32.71 -8.90
C LYS A 12 72.55 32.44 -7.40
N SER A 13 73.31 33.15 -6.55
CA SER A 13 73.23 32.95 -5.09
C SER A 13 72.20 33.85 -4.39
N VAL A 14 71.86 35.01 -4.95
CA VAL A 14 70.81 35.89 -4.39
C VAL A 14 69.41 35.41 -4.82
N SER A 15 69.27 34.84 -6.03
CA SER A 15 67.99 34.28 -6.48
C SER A 15 67.63 32.95 -5.79
N GLN A 16 68.59 32.18 -5.28
CA GLN A 16 68.25 30.96 -4.51
C GLN A 16 67.81 31.27 -3.09
N ILE A 17 68.29 32.37 -2.48
CA ILE A 17 67.82 32.81 -1.17
C ILE A 17 66.50 33.58 -1.29
N LEU A 18 66.29 34.39 -2.34
CA LEU A 18 64.98 35.02 -2.57
C LEU A 18 63.90 34.01 -3.01
N VAL A 19 64.26 32.94 -3.73
CA VAL A 19 63.31 31.86 -4.08
C VAL A 19 63.04 30.97 -2.87
N LEU A 20 63.99 30.76 -1.95
CA LEU A 20 63.70 30.02 -0.71
C LEU A 20 62.84 30.84 0.27
N VAL A 21 63.05 32.17 0.36
CA VAL A 21 62.21 33.06 1.18
C VAL A 21 60.85 33.31 0.51
N MET A 22 60.75 33.35 -0.83
CA MET A 22 59.46 33.37 -1.53
C MET A 22 58.76 32.01 -1.51
N PHE A 23 59.45 30.87 -1.47
CA PHE A 23 58.80 29.57 -1.30
C PHE A 23 58.25 29.37 0.12
N PHE A 24 58.87 29.98 1.14
CA PHE A 24 58.29 30.01 2.49
C PHE A 24 57.18 31.07 2.67
N SER A 25 57.00 32.01 1.74
CA SER A 25 55.90 32.99 1.78
C SER A 25 54.84 32.81 0.69
N LEU A 26 54.99 31.85 -0.23
CA LEU A 26 53.96 31.45 -1.22
C LEU A 26 53.39 30.05 -0.98
N ALA A 27 54.02 29.23 -0.13
CA ALA A 27 53.45 27.95 0.33
C ALA A 27 52.35 28.12 1.40
N SER A 28 51.99 29.37 1.76
CA SER A 28 50.95 29.69 2.74
C SER A 28 49.65 30.23 2.12
N VAL A 29 49.49 30.18 0.79
CA VAL A 29 48.29 30.71 0.11
C VAL A 29 47.50 29.65 -0.67
N LEU A 30 47.96 28.40 -0.73
CA LEU A 30 47.26 27.31 -1.40
C LEU A 30 47.31 26.04 -0.55
N GLY A 31 46.19 25.71 0.07
CA GLY A 31 45.98 24.46 0.80
C GLY A 31 45.82 24.65 2.30
N ALA A 32 44.71 24.12 2.82
CA ALA A 32 44.28 24.12 4.22
C ALA A 32 43.62 25.41 4.74
N ARG A 33 42.38 25.25 5.20
CA ARG A 33 41.59 26.19 6.00
C ARG A 33 42.19 26.35 7.41
N GLU A 34 43.52 26.44 7.55
CA GLU A 34 44.23 26.68 8.82
C GLU A 34 44.18 28.17 9.25
N ALA A 35 43.15 28.90 8.81
CA ALA A 35 42.75 30.09 9.53
C ALA A 35 41.85 29.63 10.69
N TYR A 36 42.42 29.60 11.89
CA TYR A 36 41.71 29.53 13.17
C TYR A 36 40.35 30.22 13.07
N ALA A 37 39.27 29.57 13.53
CA ALA A 37 37.94 30.16 13.60
C ALA A 37 38.04 31.60 14.12
N ALA A 38 37.60 32.58 13.34
CA ALA A 38 37.65 33.99 13.75
C ALA A 38 36.56 34.33 14.78
N ASP A 39 35.55 33.46 14.92
CA ASP A 39 34.36 33.64 15.74
C ASP A 39 34.06 32.37 16.57
N PRO A 40 33.34 32.48 17.71
CA PRO A 40 32.69 31.34 18.34
C PRO A 40 31.72 30.63 17.38
N PRO A 41 31.47 29.32 17.54
CA PRO A 41 30.64 28.57 16.61
C PRO A 41 29.22 29.12 16.53
N LYS A 42 28.58 28.93 15.39
CA LYS A 42 27.16 29.24 15.21
C LYS A 42 26.42 27.98 14.78
N ILE A 43 25.42 27.59 15.57
CA ILE A 43 24.58 26.43 15.28
C ILE A 43 23.48 26.86 14.30
N GLN A 44 23.41 26.18 13.17
CA GLN A 44 22.36 26.38 12.19
C GLN A 44 21.24 25.35 12.38
N ARG A 45 21.59 24.08 12.54
CA ARG A 45 20.65 22.97 12.56
C ARG A 45 21.18 21.83 13.42
N ILE A 46 20.27 21.14 14.12
CA ILE A 46 20.54 19.94 14.91
C ILE A 46 19.56 18.86 14.46
N SER A 47 19.93 17.58 14.51
CA SER A 47 19.00 16.46 14.30
C SER A 47 17.70 16.62 15.10
N ASP A 48 16.61 16.09 14.55
CA ASP A 48 15.30 16.05 15.22
C ASP A 48 15.14 14.80 16.09
N ALA A 49 14.34 14.93 17.15
CA ALA A 49 13.89 13.90 18.07
C ALA A 49 14.95 12.82 18.41
N VAL A 50 15.87 13.18 19.30
CA VAL A 50 17.03 12.36 19.69
C VAL A 50 16.80 11.78 21.08
N GLN A 51 16.86 10.45 21.18
CA GLN A 51 16.79 9.71 22.45
C GLN A 51 18.18 9.57 23.10
N ALA A 52 18.18 9.28 24.39
CA ALA A 52 19.38 8.84 25.09
C ALA A 52 20.04 7.65 24.39
N GLY A 53 21.36 7.69 24.24
CA GLY A 53 22.15 6.67 23.55
C GLY A 53 22.16 6.76 22.02
N LYS A 54 21.43 7.71 21.41
CA LYS A 54 21.37 7.87 19.94
C LYS A 54 22.32 8.94 19.44
N THR A 55 22.76 8.78 18.20
CA THR A 55 23.61 9.79 17.54
C THR A 55 22.80 11.01 17.13
N PHE A 56 23.42 12.18 17.14
CA PHE A 56 22.87 13.39 16.52
C PHE A 56 23.97 14.29 15.97
N THR A 57 23.67 14.96 14.87
CA THR A 57 24.59 15.90 14.22
C THR A 57 24.17 17.33 14.50
N ILE A 58 25.17 18.19 14.69
CA ILE A 58 25.04 19.64 14.84
C ILE A 58 25.75 20.26 13.64
N SER A 59 24.96 20.85 12.75
CA SER A 59 25.44 21.56 11.56
C SER A 59 25.49 23.06 11.83
N GLY A 60 26.53 23.72 11.34
CA GLY A 60 26.76 25.14 11.59
C GLY A 60 28.06 25.63 10.97
N TRP A 61 28.63 26.66 11.56
CA TRP A 61 29.87 27.27 11.09
C TRP A 61 30.86 27.48 12.22
N ASP A 62 32.14 27.54 11.87
CA ASP A 62 33.26 27.75 12.78
C ASP A 62 33.41 26.64 13.84
N ILE A 63 32.88 25.45 13.57
CA ILE A 63 32.96 24.25 14.45
C ILE A 63 34.32 23.56 14.27
N THR A 64 35.41 24.30 14.44
CA THR A 64 36.78 23.78 14.23
C THR A 64 37.19 22.79 15.31
N SER A 65 37.96 21.76 14.94
CA SER A 65 38.38 20.68 15.85
C SER A 65 39.30 21.12 17.00
N ALA A 66 40.00 22.25 16.87
CA ALA A 66 40.85 22.78 17.93
C ALA A 66 40.00 23.27 19.13
N SER A 67 40.14 22.59 20.28
CA SER A 67 39.33 22.84 21.50
C SER A 67 37.82 22.62 21.29
N GLN A 68 37.46 21.67 20.42
CA GLN A 68 36.08 21.34 20.15
C GLN A 68 35.44 20.60 21.34
N ASP A 69 34.29 21.09 21.78
CA ASP A 69 33.46 20.45 22.80
C ASP A 69 31.98 20.65 22.47
N VAL A 70 31.14 19.75 22.96
CA VAL A 70 29.68 19.88 22.88
C VAL A 70 29.14 19.73 24.30
N ALA A 71 28.30 20.67 24.70
CA ALA A 71 27.62 20.62 25.99
C ALA A 71 26.11 20.61 25.78
N ILE A 72 25.39 19.85 26.59
CA ILE A 72 23.93 19.81 26.60
C ILE A 72 23.38 19.94 28.01
N LYS A 73 22.23 20.61 28.13
CA LYS A 73 21.50 20.70 29.40
C LYS A 73 20.01 20.60 29.18
N LEU A 74 19.36 19.68 29.91
CA LEU A 74 17.91 19.58 29.92
C LEU A 74 17.33 20.93 30.36
N ASP A 75 16.44 21.49 29.56
CA ASP A 75 15.79 22.76 29.85
C ASP A 75 14.36 22.51 30.31
N THR A 76 14.10 22.86 31.56
CA THR A 76 12.77 22.75 32.19
C THR A 76 12.14 24.13 32.45
N THR A 77 12.82 25.20 32.01
CA THR A 77 12.47 26.59 32.37
C THR A 77 12.40 27.52 31.16
N ASN A 78 12.74 27.03 29.96
CA ASN A 78 12.93 27.83 28.75
C ASN A 78 14.02 28.90 28.93
N ALA A 79 15.07 28.56 29.69
CA ALA A 79 16.24 29.42 29.88
C ALA A 79 17.29 29.07 28.83
N SER A 80 17.88 30.09 28.21
CA SER A 80 18.92 29.92 27.17
C SER A 80 20.19 30.66 27.59
N PRO A 81 20.96 30.15 28.58
CA PRO A 81 22.16 30.83 29.05
C PRO A 81 23.23 30.90 27.95
N ALA A 82 23.99 32.01 27.92
CA ALA A 82 25.00 32.25 26.89
C ALA A 82 26.14 31.23 26.89
N THR A 83 26.40 30.60 28.04
CA THR A 83 27.41 29.54 28.21
C THR A 83 26.80 28.34 28.92
N PRO A 84 27.32 27.12 28.72
CA PRO A 84 26.86 25.94 29.44
C PRO A 84 27.01 26.12 30.96
N PRO A 85 25.99 25.74 31.76
CA PRO A 85 26.12 25.61 33.21
C PRO A 85 27.17 24.56 33.59
N GLY A 86 27.74 24.66 34.80
CA GLY A 86 28.78 23.72 35.28
C GLY A 86 28.31 22.27 35.45
N ASP A 87 26.99 22.03 35.44
CA ASP A 87 26.37 20.70 35.49
C ASP A 87 25.73 20.29 34.15
N ALA A 88 26.18 20.90 33.04
CA ALA A 88 25.89 20.43 31.70
C ALA A 88 26.55 19.06 31.45
N LEU A 89 25.91 18.24 30.63
CA LEU A 89 26.50 16.99 30.15
C LEU A 89 27.36 17.29 28.93
N HIS A 90 28.43 16.52 28.74
CA HIS A 90 29.35 16.65 27.60
C HIS A 90 29.28 15.37 26.75
N PRO A 91 28.39 15.32 25.73
CA PRO A 91 28.27 14.18 24.83
C PRO A 91 29.59 13.83 24.15
N ALA A 92 29.83 12.52 23.95
CA ALA A 92 31.02 12.08 23.23
C ALA A 92 30.94 12.51 21.76
N ILE A 93 31.95 13.25 21.30
CA ILE A 93 32.14 13.57 19.88
C ILE A 93 32.69 12.32 19.19
N ILE A 94 31.95 11.84 18.18
CA ILE A 94 32.30 10.63 17.41
C ILE A 94 32.66 10.95 15.96
N GLN A 95 32.34 12.15 15.50
CA GLN A 95 32.67 12.62 14.16
C GLN A 95 32.83 14.13 14.15
N SER A 96 33.87 14.62 13.48
CA SER A 96 34.13 16.05 13.32
C SER A 96 34.46 16.36 11.88
N ASP A 97 33.94 17.49 11.40
CA ASP A 97 34.31 18.01 10.08
C ASP A 97 35.67 18.73 10.13
N GLY A 98 36.60 18.34 9.26
CA GLY A 98 37.86 19.08 9.08
C GLY A 98 37.65 20.52 8.60
N LYS A 99 36.51 20.81 7.96
CA LYS A 99 36.10 22.15 7.55
C LYS A 99 35.19 22.84 8.56
N GLY A 100 34.92 22.24 9.72
CA GLY A 100 34.12 22.86 10.78
C GLY A 100 32.70 23.28 10.41
N ASN A 101 32.03 22.54 9.53
CA ASN A 101 30.62 22.73 9.20
C ASN A 101 29.67 21.84 10.01
N TYR A 102 30.18 20.78 10.63
CA TYR A 102 29.38 19.92 11.49
C TYR A 102 30.20 19.18 12.54
N VAL A 103 29.51 18.67 13.56
CA VAL A 103 30.00 17.71 14.54
C VAL A 103 28.89 16.72 14.86
N THR A 104 29.23 15.42 14.97
CA THR A 104 28.27 14.38 15.39
C THR A 104 28.68 13.83 16.74
N VAL A 105 27.70 13.72 17.62
CA VAL A 105 27.86 13.26 19.00
C VAL A 105 26.89 12.13 19.32
N VAL A 106 27.11 11.45 20.44
CA VAL A 106 26.18 10.46 21.00
C VAL A 106 25.51 11.04 22.24
N MET A 107 24.18 11.13 22.22
CA MET A 107 23.40 11.51 23.39
C MET A 107 23.72 10.56 24.57
N PRO A 108 24.09 11.04 25.76
CA PRO A 108 24.44 10.17 26.88
C PRO A 108 23.32 9.17 27.20
N SER A 109 23.64 7.90 27.41
CA SER A 109 22.65 6.82 27.60
C SER A 109 21.76 6.98 28.83
N GLY A 110 22.22 7.72 29.85
CA GLY A 110 21.46 8.07 31.05
C GLY A 110 20.78 9.45 30.99
N ALA A 111 20.81 10.14 29.85
CA ALA A 111 20.17 11.44 29.73
C ALA A 111 18.65 11.32 29.85
N ALA A 112 18.02 12.24 30.59
CA ALA A 112 16.57 12.29 30.71
C ALA A 112 15.92 12.63 29.37
N SER A 113 14.71 12.13 29.10
CA SER A 113 13.91 12.59 27.96
C SER A 113 13.48 14.04 28.15
N GLY A 114 13.53 14.86 27.09
CA GLY A 114 13.00 16.22 27.10
C GLY A 114 13.70 17.15 26.12
N VAL A 115 13.44 18.45 26.26
CA VAL A 115 14.04 19.52 25.47
C VAL A 115 15.37 19.94 26.09
N TYR A 116 16.41 20.08 25.26
CA TYR A 116 17.76 20.44 25.70
C TYR A 116 18.22 21.75 25.08
N ASN A 117 18.98 22.53 25.83
CA ASN A 117 19.93 23.48 25.25
C ASN A 117 21.19 22.73 24.81
N VAL A 118 21.72 23.10 23.64
CA VAL A 118 22.93 22.55 23.05
C VAL A 118 23.89 23.68 22.71
N TRP A 119 25.14 23.56 23.14
CA TRP A 119 26.23 24.46 22.80
C TRP A 119 27.35 23.69 22.12
N VAL A 120 28.07 24.37 21.22
CA VAL A 120 29.30 23.87 20.61
C VAL A 120 30.43 24.86 20.91
N GLN A 121 31.59 24.36 21.28
CA GLN A 121 32.79 25.15 21.57
C GLN A 121 33.81 25.03 20.45
N ASN A 122 34.56 26.11 20.24
CA ASN A 122 35.88 26.09 19.63
C ASN A 122 36.86 26.93 20.49
N ALA A 123 38.08 27.16 19.98
CA ALA A 123 39.08 27.99 20.66
C ALA A 123 38.64 29.45 20.97
N MET A 124 37.64 29.99 20.27
CA MET A 124 37.11 31.35 20.48
C MET A 124 35.99 31.40 21.53
N GLY A 125 35.39 30.27 21.89
CA GLY A 125 34.36 30.19 22.92
C GLY A 125 33.16 29.32 22.53
N TRP A 126 32.09 29.45 23.32
CA TRP A 126 30.84 28.73 23.13
C TRP A 126 29.92 29.44 22.13
N SER A 127 29.17 28.66 21.35
CA SER A 127 28.06 29.15 20.55
C SER A 127 26.94 29.74 21.43
N ALA A 128 26.00 30.48 20.83
CA ALA A 128 24.68 30.61 21.44
C ALA A 128 24.01 29.23 21.53
N PRO A 129 23.18 28.96 22.56
CA PRO A 129 22.48 27.69 22.66
C PRO A 129 21.43 27.53 21.56
N ALA A 130 21.31 26.32 21.03
CA ALA A 130 20.18 25.89 20.21
C ALA A 130 19.33 24.84 20.95
N LYS A 131 18.04 24.74 20.60
CA LYS A 131 17.13 23.77 21.21
C LYS A 131 17.18 22.45 20.45
N LEU A 132 17.42 21.36 21.18
CA LEU A 132 17.22 19.99 20.73
C LEU A 132 15.89 19.47 21.29
N ASN A 133 15.17 18.67 20.49
CA ASN A 133 13.86 18.07 20.80
C ASN A 133 12.69 19.03 21.04
N ALA A 134 12.88 20.35 20.98
CA ALA A 134 11.76 21.29 21.00
C ALA A 134 10.89 21.13 19.75
N ALA A 135 9.58 21.32 19.90
CA ALA A 135 8.65 21.40 18.77
C ALA A 135 9.10 22.47 17.76
N ARG A 136 9.06 22.16 16.47
CA ARG A 136 9.28 23.11 15.38
C ARG A 136 8.04 23.17 14.50
N ALA A 137 7.12 24.09 14.82
CA ALA A 137 5.98 24.35 13.94
C ALA A 137 6.46 25.01 12.63
N GLN A 138 5.97 24.53 11.50
CA GLN A 138 6.38 25.02 10.18
C GLN A 138 5.27 25.85 9.52
N TRP A 139 4.05 25.33 9.42
CA TRP A 139 2.92 25.98 8.76
C TRP A 139 1.57 25.44 9.24
N ILE A 140 0.47 26.13 8.88
CA ILE A 140 -0.91 25.73 9.20
C ILE A 140 -1.73 25.47 7.94
N SER A 141 -2.67 24.52 8.01
CA SER A 141 -3.42 24.03 6.85
C SER A 141 -4.45 25.01 6.28
N GLU A 142 -4.82 26.03 7.05
CA GLU A 142 -5.79 27.06 6.65
C GLU A 142 -5.56 28.32 7.48
N LYS A 143 -5.83 29.50 6.90
CA LYS A 143 -5.61 30.80 7.56
C LYS A 143 -6.84 31.35 8.27
N GLN A 144 -8.02 30.77 8.05
CA GLN A 144 -9.27 31.18 8.67
C GLN A 144 -10.00 29.98 9.30
N ALA A 145 -10.47 30.15 10.53
CA ALA A 145 -11.24 29.12 11.21
C ALA A 145 -12.39 29.67 12.05
N TRP A 146 -13.43 28.88 12.30
CA TRP A 146 -14.45 29.20 13.30
C TRP A 146 -14.40 28.25 14.50
N ALA A 147 -15.09 28.61 15.58
CA ALA A 147 -15.22 27.79 16.79
C ALA A 147 -15.71 26.35 16.48
N GLY A 148 -14.94 25.35 16.88
CA GLY A 148 -15.20 23.93 16.64
C GLY A 148 -14.63 23.39 15.33
N GLN A 149 -14.20 24.24 14.39
CA GLN A 149 -13.53 23.78 13.17
C GLN A 149 -12.18 23.16 13.51
N LYS A 150 -11.79 22.13 12.76
CA LYS A 150 -10.49 21.47 12.86
C LYS A 150 -9.46 22.20 12.00
N ILE A 151 -8.28 22.42 12.56
CA ILE A 151 -7.12 23.00 11.87
C ILE A 151 -5.92 22.11 12.15
N THR A 152 -5.09 21.91 11.14
CA THR A 152 -3.84 21.16 11.26
C THR A 152 -2.67 22.14 11.28
N VAL A 153 -1.81 22.00 12.27
CA VAL A 153 -0.45 22.57 12.25
C VAL A 153 0.54 21.46 11.91
N VAL A 154 1.42 21.72 10.95
CA VAL A 154 2.45 20.78 10.47
C VAL A 154 3.81 21.23 10.98
N GLY A 155 4.66 20.28 11.34
CA GLY A 155 5.96 20.57 11.93
C GLY A 155 6.81 19.33 12.20
N ARG A 156 7.68 19.45 13.21
CA ARG A 156 8.66 18.43 13.61
C ARG A 156 8.75 18.36 15.13
N ASN A 157 9.13 17.19 15.66
CA ASN A 157 9.24 16.90 17.10
C ASN A 157 7.92 17.07 17.86
N PHE A 158 6.77 16.85 17.25
CA PHE A 158 5.51 17.01 18.00
C PHE A 158 5.28 15.85 18.97
N ALA A 159 5.67 14.63 18.59
CA ALA A 159 5.52 13.46 19.44
C ALA A 159 6.69 13.31 20.43
N GLY A 160 6.42 13.51 21.72
CA GLY A 160 7.40 13.30 22.79
C GLY A 160 8.01 11.89 22.79
N SER A 161 7.24 10.89 22.35
CA SER A 161 7.66 9.50 22.26
C SER A 161 8.86 9.28 21.33
N GLU A 162 9.06 10.13 20.31
CA GLU A 162 10.21 10.00 19.42
C GLU A 162 11.55 10.25 20.15
N PHE A 163 11.54 11.01 21.25
CA PHE A 163 12.71 11.26 22.10
C PHE A 163 12.53 10.72 23.53
N GLY A 164 11.64 9.73 23.70
CA GLY A 164 11.45 8.99 24.96
C GLY A 164 10.64 9.71 26.03
N ALA A 165 10.04 10.87 25.71
CA ALA A 165 9.15 11.58 26.62
C ALA A 165 7.69 11.07 26.51
N SER A 166 6.92 11.22 27.59
CA SER A 166 5.49 10.87 27.63
C SER A 166 4.57 12.08 27.47
N ASN A 167 5.15 13.27 27.33
CA ASN A 167 4.43 14.52 27.14
C ASN A 167 3.62 14.49 25.84
N GLN A 168 2.40 15.04 25.91
CA GLN A 168 1.54 15.20 24.73
C GLN A 168 1.80 16.55 24.08
N THR A 169 1.62 16.61 22.76
CA THR A 169 1.54 17.87 22.03
C THR A 169 0.39 18.70 22.57
N ILE A 170 0.63 19.99 22.80
CA ILE A 170 -0.41 20.96 23.11
C ILE A 170 -0.31 22.15 22.16
N VAL A 171 -1.47 22.70 21.81
CA VAL A 171 -1.59 23.87 20.95
C VAL A 171 -2.36 24.96 21.69
N ARG A 172 -1.93 26.21 21.54
CA ARG A 172 -2.69 27.37 21.99
C ARG A 172 -2.74 28.45 20.92
N LEU A 173 -3.82 29.22 20.95
CA LEU A 173 -3.95 30.45 20.18
C LEU A 173 -3.62 31.62 21.09
N LYS A 174 -2.69 32.46 20.66
CA LYS A 174 -2.21 33.59 21.46
C LYS A 174 -2.18 34.88 20.64
N ASN A 175 -2.67 35.96 21.23
CA ASN A 175 -2.45 37.32 20.75
C ASN A 175 -2.08 38.24 21.92
N ALA A 176 -2.09 39.56 21.71
CA ALA A 176 -1.69 40.52 22.73
C ALA A 176 -2.57 40.51 23.99
N SER A 177 -3.83 40.07 23.91
CA SER A 177 -4.82 40.17 24.99
C SER A 177 -5.39 38.83 25.46
N THR A 178 -5.25 37.78 24.65
CA THR A 178 -5.95 36.51 24.83
C THR A 178 -4.99 35.35 24.59
N THR A 179 -5.07 34.33 25.45
CA THR A 179 -4.44 33.02 25.25
C THR A 179 -5.48 31.94 25.50
N VAL A 180 -5.70 31.06 24.51
CA VAL A 180 -6.70 29.98 24.60
C VAL A 180 -6.05 28.67 24.20
N ASN A 181 -6.03 27.70 25.11
CA ASN A 181 -5.59 26.34 24.79
C ASN A 181 -6.63 25.66 23.90
N GLN A 182 -6.15 24.92 22.91
CA GLN A 182 -6.99 24.21 21.96
C GLN A 182 -7.07 22.73 22.33
N THR A 183 -8.13 22.06 21.88
CA THR A 183 -8.28 20.62 22.08
C THR A 183 -7.63 19.89 20.92
N ILE A 184 -6.63 19.05 21.22
CA ILE A 184 -6.03 18.17 20.22
C ILE A 184 -7.03 17.08 19.86
N VAL A 185 -7.25 16.91 18.55
CA VAL A 185 -8.11 15.87 17.99
C VAL A 185 -7.29 14.65 17.61
N SER A 186 -6.14 14.88 16.99
CA SER A 186 -5.16 13.86 16.62
C SER A 186 -3.79 14.50 16.49
N SER A 187 -2.73 13.71 16.67
CA SER A 187 -1.36 14.18 16.50
C SER A 187 -0.43 13.03 16.22
N ASN A 188 0.66 13.31 15.53
CA ASN A 188 1.82 12.43 15.39
C ASN A 188 3.10 13.27 15.49
N ALA A 189 4.23 12.71 15.07
CA ALA A 189 5.53 13.37 15.05
C ALA A 189 5.57 14.67 14.23
N TYR A 190 4.74 14.76 13.19
CA TYR A 190 4.86 15.74 12.11
C TYR A 190 3.63 16.65 11.96
N MET A 191 2.55 16.39 12.69
CA MET A 191 1.36 17.25 12.70
C MET A 191 0.58 17.15 14.01
N ALA A 192 -0.22 18.19 14.27
CA ALA A 192 -1.28 18.18 15.27
C ALA A 192 -2.55 18.80 14.67
N GLU A 193 -3.64 18.03 14.63
CA GLU A 193 -4.98 18.52 14.36
C GLU A 193 -5.62 18.96 15.67
N PHE A 194 -6.15 20.18 15.71
CA PHE A 194 -6.84 20.72 16.87
C PHE A 194 -8.16 21.38 16.47
N ALA A 195 -9.15 21.31 17.36
CA ALA A 195 -10.41 22.01 17.21
C ALA A 195 -10.35 23.39 17.87
N ILE A 196 -10.85 24.42 17.19
CA ILE A 196 -10.94 25.77 17.75
C ILE A 196 -11.87 25.75 18.97
N ALA A 197 -11.37 26.13 20.15
CA ALA A 197 -12.16 26.13 21.38
C ALA A 197 -13.36 27.07 21.26
N SER A 198 -14.53 26.63 21.76
CA SER A 198 -15.82 27.32 21.59
C SER A 198 -15.87 28.77 22.11
N GLY A 199 -15.03 29.09 23.10
CA GLY A 199 -14.92 30.44 23.68
C GLY A 199 -13.85 31.32 23.05
N THR A 200 -13.20 30.91 21.95
CA THR A 200 -12.13 31.70 21.32
C THR A 200 -12.72 32.93 20.62
N PRO A 201 -12.40 34.18 21.06
CA PRO A 201 -12.93 35.38 20.41
C PRO A 201 -12.44 35.52 18.96
N ALA A 202 -13.25 36.16 18.12
CA ALA A 202 -12.81 36.52 16.78
C ALA A 202 -11.56 37.43 16.83
N GLY A 203 -10.62 37.20 15.93
CA GLY A 203 -9.35 37.93 15.91
C GLY A 203 -8.22 37.15 15.25
N THR A 204 -7.04 37.75 15.17
CA THR A 204 -5.84 37.13 14.63
C THR A 204 -4.97 36.61 15.77
N TYR A 205 -4.49 35.38 15.65
CA TYR A 205 -3.73 34.68 16.67
C TYR A 205 -2.47 34.05 16.08
N ASP A 206 -1.40 34.10 16.86
CA ASP A 206 -0.30 33.16 16.70
C ASP A 206 -0.77 31.75 17.09
N VAL A 207 -0.45 30.77 16.27
CA VAL A 207 -0.60 29.36 16.61
C VAL A 207 0.70 28.91 17.27
N GLU A 208 0.64 28.60 18.56
CA GLU A 208 1.82 28.18 19.34
C GLU A 208 1.71 26.69 19.69
N VAL A 209 2.79 25.93 19.44
CA VAL A 209 2.87 24.49 19.68
C VAL A 209 3.96 24.18 20.70
N SER A 210 3.65 23.30 21.65
CA SER A 210 4.59 22.76 22.64
C SER A 210 4.45 21.24 22.72
N ASN A 211 5.55 20.55 22.98
CA ASN A 211 5.63 19.10 23.18
C ASN A 211 6.12 18.73 24.60
N ASP A 212 6.17 19.70 25.51
CA ASP A 212 6.82 19.57 26.82
C ASP A 212 6.02 20.25 27.95
N ASN A 213 4.69 20.14 27.87
CA ASN A 213 3.74 20.74 28.81
C ASN A 213 3.80 22.27 28.88
N GLY A 214 4.16 22.94 27.78
CA GLY A 214 4.10 24.39 27.65
C GLY A 214 5.29 25.12 28.24
N VAL A 215 6.43 24.45 28.43
CA VAL A 215 7.69 25.11 28.79
C VAL A 215 8.24 25.83 27.56
N HIS A 216 8.35 25.13 26.42
CA HIS A 216 8.82 25.68 25.16
C HIS A 216 7.67 25.79 24.15
N TRP A 217 7.47 27.00 23.61
CA TRP A 217 6.45 27.27 22.59
C TRP A 217 7.13 27.68 21.28
N SER A 218 6.72 27.05 20.18
CA SER A 218 7.15 27.40 18.82
C SER A 218 5.99 27.97 18.00
N LYS A 219 6.30 28.89 17.10
CA LYS A 219 5.37 29.43 16.08
C LYS A 219 5.75 28.88 14.70
N PRO A 220 4.78 28.77 13.76
CA PRO A 220 5.07 28.43 12.37
C PRO A 220 6.23 29.26 11.79
N SER A 221 7.25 28.59 11.28
CA SER A 221 8.39 29.24 10.61
C SER A 221 7.99 29.96 9.32
N SER A 222 6.83 29.63 8.73
CA SER A 222 6.20 30.37 7.64
C SER A 222 5.76 31.79 8.03
N GLY A 223 5.66 32.09 9.32
CA GLY A 223 5.12 33.35 9.82
C GLY A 223 3.60 33.48 9.73
N GLN A 224 2.89 32.40 9.37
CA GLN A 224 1.42 32.39 9.31
C GLN A 224 0.78 32.65 10.68
N GLN A 225 -0.31 33.40 10.66
CA GLN A 225 -1.22 33.57 11.78
C GLN A 225 -2.60 33.02 11.40
N LEU A 226 -3.37 32.57 12.40
CA LEU A 226 -4.72 32.08 12.21
C LEU A 226 -5.73 33.18 12.54
N GLN A 227 -6.66 33.44 11.61
CA GLN A 227 -7.78 34.33 11.84
C GLN A 227 -9.01 33.55 12.29
N VAL A 228 -9.44 33.76 13.53
CA VAL A 228 -10.70 33.21 14.05
C VAL A 228 -11.84 34.12 13.61
N VAL A 229 -12.82 33.56 12.90
CA VAL A 229 -13.99 34.24 12.35
C VAL A 229 -15.30 33.64 12.87
N SER A 230 -16.42 34.30 12.59
CA SER A 230 -17.75 33.75 12.87
C SER A 230 -18.04 32.54 11.97
N ALA A 231 -18.76 31.55 12.50
CA ALA A 231 -19.15 30.37 11.74
C ALA A 231 -20.08 30.76 10.58
N GLY A 232 -19.73 30.30 9.38
CA GLY A 232 -20.58 30.40 8.19
C GLY A 232 -21.42 29.14 7.98
N SER A 233 -22.34 29.18 7.02
CA SER A 233 -23.09 27.99 6.58
C SER A 233 -22.18 27.06 5.76
N ASP A 234 -22.16 25.78 6.10
CA ASP A 234 -21.42 24.74 5.36
C ASP A 234 -22.29 23.48 5.19
N PRO A 235 -23.32 23.52 4.34
CA PRO A 235 -24.28 22.41 4.17
C PRO A 235 -23.68 21.20 3.44
N LEU A 236 -22.46 21.32 2.90
CA LEU A 236 -21.73 20.23 2.25
C LEU A 236 -20.66 19.59 3.15
N GLY A 237 -20.40 20.15 4.33
CA GLY A 237 -19.32 19.69 5.20
C GLY A 237 -17.96 19.79 4.51
N LEU A 238 -17.67 20.94 3.88
CA LEU A 238 -16.36 21.22 3.30
C LEU A 238 -15.27 21.36 4.39
N GLY A 239 -15.65 21.78 5.60
CA GLY A 239 -14.73 21.87 6.74
C GLY A 239 -13.76 23.07 6.68
N VAL A 240 -14.12 24.12 5.94
CA VAL A 240 -13.28 25.30 5.66
C VAL A 240 -14.06 26.60 5.83
N ALA A 241 -13.49 27.62 6.48
CA ALA A 241 -14.22 28.83 6.89
C ALA A 241 -14.88 29.59 5.73
N TRP A 242 -14.25 29.52 4.56
CA TRP A 242 -14.75 30.16 3.36
C TRP A 242 -15.93 29.43 2.71
N ALA A 243 -16.35 28.26 3.18
CA ALA A 243 -17.62 27.65 2.77
C ALA A 243 -18.80 28.60 3.03
N GLY A 244 -18.72 29.43 4.08
CA GLY A 244 -19.71 30.45 4.39
C GLY A 244 -19.81 31.60 3.38
N ASN A 245 -18.85 31.73 2.46
CA ASN A 245 -18.85 32.80 1.46
C ASN A 245 -19.79 32.52 0.27
N PHE A 246 -20.30 31.28 0.14
CA PHE A 246 -21.28 30.93 -0.87
C PHE A 246 -22.70 31.22 -0.39
N ASN A 247 -23.55 31.70 -1.29
CA ASN A 247 -24.94 32.01 -0.99
C ASN A 247 -25.83 30.76 -1.04
N TRP A 248 -25.68 29.89 -0.03
CA TRP A 248 -26.40 28.61 0.06
C TRP A 248 -27.94 28.73 0.08
N ALA A 249 -28.46 29.89 0.49
CA ALA A 249 -29.89 30.16 0.54
C ALA A 249 -30.50 30.46 -0.84
N ASN A 250 -29.69 30.94 -1.80
CA ASN A 250 -30.15 31.23 -3.15
C ASN A 250 -30.06 29.97 -4.03
N GLN A 251 -31.09 29.12 -3.96
CA GLN A 251 -31.17 27.92 -4.78
C GLN A 251 -31.92 28.18 -6.09
N VAL A 252 -31.28 27.85 -7.20
CA VAL A 252 -31.82 27.96 -8.56
C VAL A 252 -31.97 26.54 -9.11
N ASN A 253 -33.20 26.03 -9.15
CA ASN A 253 -33.47 24.68 -9.65
C ASN A 253 -33.45 24.66 -11.17
N ALA A 254 -32.58 23.85 -11.79
CA ALA A 254 -32.47 23.79 -13.25
C ALA A 254 -33.79 23.36 -13.93
N SER A 255 -34.63 22.58 -13.24
CA SER A 255 -35.96 22.20 -13.72
C SER A 255 -36.91 23.39 -13.92
N SER A 256 -36.70 24.50 -13.22
CA SER A 256 -37.46 25.75 -13.43
C SER A 256 -37.12 26.43 -14.76
N TYR A 257 -36.01 26.03 -15.39
CA TYR A 257 -35.54 26.50 -16.70
C TYR A 257 -35.76 25.46 -17.80
N GLY A 258 -36.50 24.38 -17.51
CA GLY A 258 -36.84 23.34 -18.47
C GLY A 258 -35.86 22.16 -18.51
N ALA A 259 -34.83 22.12 -17.66
CA ALA A 259 -33.90 21.00 -17.62
C ALA A 259 -34.64 19.72 -17.21
N ASN A 260 -34.61 18.71 -18.07
CA ASN A 260 -35.36 17.47 -17.87
C ASN A 260 -34.42 16.25 -17.80
N PRO A 261 -34.23 15.64 -16.62
CA PRO A 261 -33.43 14.43 -16.52
C PRO A 261 -34.05 13.29 -17.34
N ASN A 262 -33.20 12.51 -18.00
CA ASN A 262 -33.54 11.34 -18.80
C ASN A 262 -34.33 11.63 -20.10
N SER A 263 -34.39 12.89 -20.55
CA SER A 263 -35.03 13.26 -21.83
C SER A 263 -34.35 12.63 -23.05
N GLY A 264 -33.05 12.31 -22.93
CA GLY A 264 -32.19 11.92 -24.05
C GLY A 264 -31.80 13.08 -24.97
N ALA A 265 -32.29 14.30 -24.72
CA ALA A 265 -31.90 15.50 -25.43
C ALA A 265 -30.68 16.17 -24.78
N ASP A 266 -30.05 17.11 -25.50
CA ASP A 266 -29.03 17.99 -24.93
C ASP A 266 -29.69 19.03 -24.00
N GLU A 267 -29.38 18.96 -22.71
CA GLU A 267 -29.94 19.82 -21.67
C GLU A 267 -29.05 21.04 -21.36
N THR A 268 -27.97 21.23 -22.11
CA THR A 268 -26.96 22.28 -21.87
C THR A 268 -27.59 23.67 -21.75
N ALA A 269 -28.48 24.04 -22.69
CA ALA A 269 -29.07 25.37 -22.72
C ALA A 269 -29.93 25.67 -21.48
N HIS A 270 -30.70 24.67 -20.99
CA HIS A 270 -31.54 24.84 -19.80
C HIS A 270 -30.71 24.95 -18.52
N ILE A 271 -29.67 24.12 -18.40
CA ILE A 271 -28.77 24.14 -17.23
C ILE A 271 -27.94 25.43 -17.24
N GLN A 272 -27.45 25.87 -18.40
CA GLN A 272 -26.71 27.13 -18.54
C GLN A 272 -27.57 28.33 -18.17
N ALA A 273 -28.84 28.37 -18.57
CA ALA A 273 -29.75 29.45 -18.19
C ALA A 273 -29.93 29.57 -16.66
N ALA A 274 -29.99 28.44 -15.95
CA ALA A 274 -30.03 28.42 -14.48
C ALA A 274 -28.71 28.93 -13.86
N ILE A 275 -27.57 28.56 -14.45
CA ILE A 275 -26.24 29.05 -14.03
C ILE A 275 -26.12 30.56 -14.23
N ASP A 276 -26.54 31.06 -15.39
CA ASP A 276 -26.48 32.48 -15.72
C ASP A 276 -27.37 33.29 -14.77
N ASP A 277 -28.59 32.82 -14.47
CA ASP A 277 -29.49 33.45 -13.51
C ASP A 277 -28.88 33.52 -12.10
N ALA A 278 -28.34 32.40 -11.61
CA ALA A 278 -27.63 32.38 -10.33
C ALA A 278 -26.46 33.38 -10.30
N GLY A 279 -25.77 33.56 -11.43
CA GLY A 279 -24.67 34.51 -11.62
C GLY A 279 -25.08 35.99 -11.66
N THR A 280 -26.34 36.30 -11.97
CA THR A 280 -26.85 37.69 -11.92
C THR A 280 -26.91 38.23 -10.48
N ASN A 281 -27.07 37.35 -9.49
CA ASN A 281 -27.02 37.72 -8.09
C ASN A 281 -25.58 38.10 -7.71
N PRO A 282 -25.34 39.28 -7.12
CA PRO A 282 -23.98 39.68 -6.76
C PRO A 282 -23.28 38.78 -5.73
N ASN A 283 -24.05 37.97 -5.01
CA ASN A 283 -23.56 36.97 -4.05
C ASN A 283 -23.57 35.53 -4.62
N GLY A 284 -23.94 35.35 -5.90
CA GLY A 284 -24.04 34.04 -6.54
C GLY A 284 -25.23 33.21 -6.05
N GLY A 285 -25.15 31.90 -6.24
CA GLY A 285 -26.20 30.96 -5.89
C GLY A 285 -25.82 29.50 -6.13
N ILE A 286 -26.73 28.60 -5.80
CA ILE A 286 -26.56 27.15 -5.93
C ILE A 286 -27.49 26.68 -7.05
N VAL A 287 -26.91 26.20 -8.15
CA VAL A 287 -27.70 25.55 -9.21
C VAL A 287 -27.91 24.09 -8.81
N TYR A 288 -29.17 23.72 -8.62
CA TYR A 288 -29.54 22.39 -8.15
C TYR A 288 -30.08 21.53 -9.30
N LEU A 289 -29.52 20.32 -9.42
CA LEU A 289 -29.96 19.28 -10.35
C LEU A 289 -30.58 18.13 -9.55
N THR A 290 -31.81 17.74 -9.90
CA THR A 290 -32.42 16.53 -9.34
C THR A 290 -31.78 15.28 -9.93
N ASP A 291 -31.91 14.15 -9.25
CA ASP A 291 -31.41 12.87 -9.75
C ASP A 291 -32.00 12.51 -11.12
N GLY A 292 -31.16 11.89 -11.95
CA GLY A 292 -31.39 11.49 -13.31
C GLY A 292 -30.25 11.89 -14.25
N THR A 293 -30.39 11.56 -15.53
CA THR A 293 -29.31 11.69 -16.53
C THR A 293 -29.54 12.87 -17.45
N TYR A 294 -28.66 13.86 -17.44
CA TYR A 294 -28.69 15.03 -18.32
C TYR A 294 -27.58 14.89 -19.36
N ARG A 295 -27.88 15.00 -20.65
CA ARG A 295 -26.81 15.11 -21.66
C ARG A 295 -26.35 16.55 -21.74
N ILE A 296 -25.03 16.76 -21.76
CA ILE A 296 -24.43 18.09 -21.81
C ILE A 296 -23.27 18.14 -22.81
N SER A 297 -23.06 19.29 -23.43
CA SER A 297 -21.92 19.56 -24.31
C SER A 297 -20.82 20.38 -23.62
N SER A 298 -21.16 21.50 -22.97
CA SER A 298 -20.23 22.32 -22.17
C SER A 298 -21.02 23.25 -21.24
N LEU A 299 -20.62 23.37 -19.97
CA LEU A 299 -21.22 24.30 -19.01
C LEU A 299 -20.19 25.33 -18.53
N HIS A 300 -20.62 26.58 -18.41
CA HIS A 300 -19.79 27.70 -17.95
C HIS A 300 -20.30 28.24 -16.61
N LEU A 301 -19.58 27.99 -15.52
CA LEU A 301 -19.96 28.49 -14.20
C LEU A 301 -19.71 30.00 -14.11
N ALA A 302 -20.74 30.73 -13.67
CA ALA A 302 -20.59 32.12 -13.28
C ALA A 302 -19.92 32.27 -11.90
N ARG A 303 -19.49 33.49 -11.57
CA ARG A 303 -18.87 33.80 -10.29
C ARG A 303 -19.78 33.44 -9.10
N LYS A 304 -19.21 32.92 -8.02
CA LYS A 304 -19.92 32.51 -6.79
C LYS A 304 -21.03 31.47 -7.01
N VAL A 305 -21.02 30.76 -8.15
CA VAL A 305 -21.99 29.71 -8.43
C VAL A 305 -21.42 28.34 -8.06
N VAL A 306 -22.25 27.55 -7.38
CA VAL A 306 -22.00 26.13 -7.14
C VAL A 306 -22.97 25.31 -7.98
N LEU A 307 -22.46 24.40 -8.81
CA LEU A 307 -23.28 23.38 -9.45
C LEU A 307 -23.37 22.16 -8.55
N ARG A 308 -24.58 21.79 -8.13
CA ARG A 308 -24.81 20.74 -7.15
C ARG A 308 -25.86 19.75 -7.64
N GLY A 309 -25.50 18.47 -7.67
CA GLY A 309 -26.47 17.38 -7.81
C GLY A 309 -27.17 17.04 -6.50
N GLN A 310 -28.34 16.43 -6.63
CA GLN A 310 -29.10 15.87 -5.52
C GLN A 310 -28.29 14.77 -4.81
N SER A 311 -27.68 13.88 -5.59
CA SER A 311 -26.81 12.83 -5.08
C SER A 311 -25.71 12.49 -6.08
N ARG A 312 -24.55 12.09 -5.56
CA ARG A 312 -23.39 11.66 -6.37
C ARG A 312 -23.76 10.52 -7.32
N ALA A 313 -24.51 9.53 -6.84
CA ALA A 313 -24.88 8.34 -7.62
C ALA A 313 -26.07 8.57 -8.57
N GLY A 314 -27.01 9.44 -8.20
CA GLY A 314 -28.26 9.63 -8.93
C GLY A 314 -28.21 10.77 -9.95
N THR A 315 -27.41 11.81 -9.74
CA THR A 315 -27.30 12.95 -10.67
C THR A 315 -26.15 12.71 -11.66
N ILE A 316 -26.48 12.42 -12.92
CA ILE A 316 -25.51 12.03 -13.96
C ILE A 316 -25.48 13.08 -15.08
N LEU A 317 -24.30 13.62 -15.36
CA LEU A 317 -24.01 14.45 -16.52
C LEU A 317 -23.32 13.59 -17.60
N GLN A 318 -24.04 13.29 -18.67
CA GLN A 318 -23.53 12.55 -19.83
C GLN A 318 -22.97 13.51 -20.89
N TYR A 319 -21.66 13.50 -21.06
CA TYR A 319 -20.99 14.35 -22.02
C TYR A 319 -21.22 13.90 -23.47
N ILE A 320 -21.59 14.85 -24.33
CA ILE A 320 -21.84 14.71 -25.78
C ILE A 320 -21.14 15.79 -26.63
N GLY A 321 -20.23 16.57 -26.02
CA GLY A 321 -19.60 17.74 -26.66
C GLY A 321 -18.23 17.47 -27.28
N THR A 322 -17.57 18.56 -27.68
CA THR A 322 -16.15 18.58 -28.11
C THR A 322 -15.27 19.59 -27.37
N ALA A 323 -15.84 20.36 -26.44
CA ALA A 323 -15.15 21.36 -25.62
C ALA A 323 -14.77 20.81 -24.22
N ASN A 324 -14.53 21.68 -23.25
CA ASN A 324 -14.39 21.23 -21.86
C ASN A 324 -15.76 20.94 -21.24
N GLY A 325 -15.81 20.04 -20.26
CA GLY A 325 -17.08 19.61 -19.65
C GLY A 325 -17.73 20.74 -18.84
N ILE A 326 -17.10 21.12 -17.73
CA ILE A 326 -17.49 22.25 -16.90
C ILE A 326 -16.28 23.19 -16.81
N ALA A 327 -16.48 24.44 -17.20
CA ALA A 327 -15.46 25.48 -17.17
C ALA A 327 -15.89 26.66 -16.30
N ALA A 328 -14.97 27.20 -15.50
CA ALA A 328 -15.16 28.40 -14.70
C ALA A 328 -13.94 29.30 -14.90
N ILE A 329 -13.82 29.89 -16.09
CA ILE A 329 -12.63 30.65 -16.47
C ILE A 329 -12.77 32.10 -16.01
N ASP A 330 -11.89 32.52 -15.08
CA ASP A 330 -11.83 33.89 -14.59
C ASP A 330 -11.14 34.80 -15.62
N SER A 331 -11.90 35.67 -16.28
CA SER A 331 -11.42 36.67 -17.23
C SER A 331 -11.00 37.99 -16.56
N LYS A 332 -10.61 37.97 -15.28
CA LYS A 332 -10.34 39.13 -14.40
C LYS A 332 -11.58 40.00 -14.09
N THR A 333 -12.73 39.66 -14.64
CA THR A 333 -14.02 40.37 -14.46
C THR A 333 -15.13 39.46 -13.87
N ASN A 334 -14.94 38.14 -13.91
CA ASN A 334 -15.85 37.13 -13.36
C ASN A 334 -15.12 36.33 -12.26
N TYR A 335 -15.22 36.81 -11.01
CA TYR A 335 -14.47 36.31 -9.86
C TYR A 335 -14.57 34.77 -9.63
N GLY A 336 -13.43 34.09 -9.57
CA GLY A 336 -13.30 32.63 -9.45
C GLY A 336 -13.58 32.00 -8.07
N GLN A 337 -14.69 32.35 -7.44
CA GLN A 337 -15.25 31.58 -6.31
C GLN A 337 -16.28 30.60 -6.86
N VAL A 338 -16.00 29.31 -6.95
CA VAL A 338 -16.89 28.33 -7.64
C VAL A 338 -16.81 26.96 -7.00
N GLY A 339 -17.82 26.12 -7.24
CA GLY A 339 -17.83 24.75 -6.74
C GLY A 339 -18.61 23.78 -7.59
N VAL A 340 -18.21 22.51 -7.55
CA VAL A 340 -18.95 21.39 -8.14
C VAL A 340 -19.13 20.31 -7.09
N ALA A 341 -20.37 19.85 -6.89
CA ALA A 341 -20.65 18.86 -5.85
C ALA A 341 -21.73 17.83 -6.18
N ASN A 342 -21.58 16.65 -5.57
CA ASN A 342 -22.59 15.58 -5.50
C ASN A 342 -23.17 15.18 -6.86
N LEU A 343 -22.31 14.93 -7.85
CA LEU A 343 -22.73 14.48 -9.19
C LEU A 343 -21.73 13.51 -9.82
N THR A 344 -22.17 12.79 -10.83
CA THR A 344 -21.33 11.92 -11.67
C THR A 344 -21.24 12.49 -13.08
N MET A 345 -20.06 12.45 -13.70
CA MET A 345 -19.83 12.76 -15.10
C MET A 345 -19.38 11.50 -15.85
N THR A 346 -20.02 11.20 -16.98
CA THR A 346 -19.64 10.08 -17.87
C THR A 346 -19.67 10.52 -19.33
N LEU A 347 -19.22 9.67 -20.25
CA LEU A 347 -19.51 9.82 -21.68
C LEU A 347 -20.89 9.25 -22.00
N ALA A 348 -21.60 9.82 -22.97
CA ALA A 348 -22.84 9.24 -23.45
C ALA A 348 -22.60 7.92 -24.21
N PRO A 349 -23.51 6.94 -24.15
CA PRO A 349 -23.38 5.69 -24.91
C PRO A 349 -23.19 5.95 -26.41
N GLY A 350 -22.17 5.33 -27.00
CA GLY A 350 -21.81 5.49 -28.43
C GLY A 350 -21.09 6.81 -28.75
N HIS A 351 -20.84 7.67 -27.78
CA HIS A 351 -20.06 8.90 -27.95
C HIS A 351 -18.58 8.65 -27.63
N ASN A 352 -17.73 8.77 -28.64
CA ASN A 352 -16.30 8.43 -28.52
C ASN A 352 -15.42 9.64 -28.21
N SER A 353 -15.93 10.86 -28.36
CA SER A 353 -15.21 12.07 -27.99
C SER A 353 -15.34 12.34 -26.49
N ARG A 354 -14.23 12.72 -25.87
CA ARG A 354 -14.16 13.12 -24.46
C ARG A 354 -13.70 14.58 -24.37
N PRO A 355 -14.00 15.30 -23.29
CA PRO A 355 -13.53 16.67 -23.15
C PRO A 355 -12.01 16.69 -23.00
N ASP A 356 -11.38 17.85 -23.23
CA ASP A 356 -9.97 17.99 -22.88
C ASP A 356 -9.79 17.92 -21.36
N PHE A 357 -10.59 18.72 -20.64
CA PHE A 357 -10.79 18.66 -19.20
C PHE A 357 -12.27 18.47 -18.84
N PHE A 358 -12.58 17.52 -17.96
CA PHE A 358 -13.92 17.42 -17.39
C PHE A 358 -14.23 18.64 -16.52
N LEU A 359 -13.26 19.09 -15.71
CA LEU A 359 -13.39 20.24 -14.83
C LEU A 359 -12.23 21.22 -15.07
N GLN A 360 -12.53 22.43 -15.50
CA GLN A 360 -11.52 23.50 -15.65
C GLN A 360 -11.93 24.70 -14.81
N LEU A 361 -11.25 24.94 -13.67
CA LEU A 361 -11.62 25.99 -12.73
C LEU A 361 -10.51 27.05 -12.60
N GLY A 362 -10.90 28.32 -12.53
CA GLY A 362 -10.00 29.43 -12.21
C GLY A 362 -9.45 30.17 -13.42
N SER A 363 -8.26 30.73 -13.33
CA SER A 363 -7.71 31.59 -14.39
C SER A 363 -7.41 30.80 -15.69
N PRO A 364 -7.42 31.44 -16.88
CA PRO A 364 -7.07 30.77 -18.13
C PRO A 364 -5.59 30.38 -18.18
N TRP A 365 -5.28 29.26 -18.84
CA TRP A 365 -3.90 28.79 -19.05
C TRP A 365 -3.07 29.73 -19.93
N MET A 366 -3.72 30.46 -20.84
CA MET A 366 -3.13 31.41 -21.78
C MET A 366 -3.79 32.77 -21.64
N VAL A 367 -2.99 33.83 -21.54
CA VAL A 367 -3.45 35.23 -21.57
C VAL A 367 -2.64 35.95 -22.65
N PRO A 368 -3.27 36.70 -23.57
CA PRO A 368 -2.52 37.49 -24.55
C PRO A 368 -1.69 38.59 -23.86
N ASP A 369 -0.44 38.80 -24.29
CA ASP A 369 0.32 40.01 -23.92
C ASP A 369 -0.29 41.27 -24.56
N ALA A 370 0.31 42.43 -24.29
CA ALA A 370 -0.10 43.71 -24.87
C ALA A 370 -0.05 43.74 -26.42
N ASN A 371 0.65 42.80 -27.04
CA ASN A 371 0.77 42.64 -28.50
C ASN A 371 -0.12 41.52 -29.06
N GLY A 372 -0.92 40.87 -28.21
CA GLY A 372 -1.79 39.76 -28.60
C GLY A 372 -1.10 38.40 -28.71
N ASN A 373 0.19 38.30 -28.36
CA ASN A 373 0.88 37.00 -28.35
C ASN A 373 0.43 36.19 -27.13
N PRO A 374 0.23 34.88 -27.27
CA PRO A 374 -0.10 34.05 -26.13
C PRO A 374 1.05 34.04 -25.12
N THR A 375 0.77 34.51 -23.91
CA THR A 375 1.63 34.26 -22.74
C THR A 375 1.03 33.11 -21.95
N TYR A 376 1.89 32.35 -21.25
CA TYR A 376 1.51 31.23 -20.39
C TYR A 376 1.48 31.68 -18.92
N PRO A 377 0.42 32.37 -18.44
CA PRO A 377 0.27 32.86 -17.07
C PRO A 377 0.33 31.76 -16.01
N ALA A 378 0.21 30.48 -16.36
CA ALA A 378 0.48 29.39 -15.42
C ALA A 378 1.88 29.51 -14.79
N GLY A 379 2.86 30.11 -15.47
CA GLY A 379 4.18 30.41 -14.92
C GLY A 379 4.30 31.76 -14.19
N ASN A 380 3.30 32.63 -14.24
CA ASN A 380 3.28 33.90 -13.53
C ASN A 380 2.18 33.89 -12.45
N ILE A 381 2.58 33.56 -11.22
CA ILE A 381 1.70 33.51 -10.05
C ILE A 381 0.90 34.81 -9.82
N ALA A 382 1.39 35.97 -10.30
CA ALA A 382 0.72 37.26 -10.14
C ALA A 382 -0.53 37.42 -11.03
N GLU A 383 -0.69 36.60 -12.08
CA GLU A 383 -1.83 36.68 -13.00
C GLU A 383 -3.03 35.85 -12.54
N ARG A 384 -2.88 35.03 -11.49
CA ARG A 384 -3.96 34.18 -10.97
C ARG A 384 -4.90 35.00 -10.08
N THR A 385 -6.20 34.89 -10.31
CA THR A 385 -7.23 35.72 -9.62
C THR A 385 -8.29 34.91 -8.89
N ALA A 386 -8.51 33.64 -9.24
CA ALA A 386 -9.52 32.80 -8.61
C ALA A 386 -9.17 32.45 -7.15
N GLU A 387 -10.07 32.73 -6.21
CA GLU A 387 -9.72 32.68 -4.77
C GLU A 387 -10.19 31.41 -4.07
N GLN A 388 -11.39 30.90 -4.33
CA GLN A 388 -11.99 29.83 -3.52
C GLN A 388 -12.73 28.84 -4.40
N MET A 389 -12.11 27.67 -4.62
CA MET A 389 -12.64 26.66 -5.52
C MET A 389 -12.78 25.31 -4.79
N PHE A 390 -13.82 24.54 -5.07
CA PHE A 390 -13.92 23.18 -4.55
C PHE A 390 -14.55 22.15 -5.49
N ILE A 391 -14.16 20.89 -5.29
CA ILE A 391 -14.78 19.70 -5.84
C ILE A 391 -15.11 18.77 -4.66
N LYS A 392 -16.39 18.44 -4.45
CA LYS A 392 -16.83 17.61 -3.31
C LYS A 392 -17.81 16.54 -3.75
N GLY A 393 -17.52 15.26 -3.50
CA GLY A 393 -18.47 14.20 -3.84
C GLY A 393 -18.73 14.10 -5.34
N VAL A 394 -17.72 14.33 -6.17
CA VAL A 394 -17.84 14.24 -7.64
C VAL A 394 -17.28 12.90 -8.11
N LYS A 395 -17.97 12.26 -9.06
CA LYS A 395 -17.44 11.08 -9.78
C LYS A 395 -17.17 11.45 -11.23
N ILE A 396 -16.02 11.06 -11.77
CA ILE A 396 -15.77 11.02 -13.23
C ILE A 396 -15.51 9.56 -13.59
N ASP A 397 -16.20 9.03 -14.59
CA ASP A 397 -16.06 7.63 -15.00
C ASP A 397 -16.13 7.47 -16.52
N TYR A 398 -15.01 7.04 -17.11
CA TYR A 398 -14.94 6.63 -18.51
C TYR A 398 -13.88 5.52 -18.71
N THR A 399 -13.69 5.07 -19.95
CA THR A 399 -12.82 3.92 -20.28
C THR A 399 -11.34 4.15 -19.92
N LEU A 400 -10.66 3.07 -19.51
CA LEU A 400 -9.23 3.07 -19.15
C LEU A 400 -8.30 2.69 -20.31
N ASP A 401 -8.84 2.29 -21.46
CA ASP A 401 -8.06 1.55 -22.46
C ASP A 401 -7.57 2.40 -23.65
N THR A 402 -8.20 3.56 -23.88
CA THR A 402 -7.99 4.35 -25.10
C THR A 402 -7.32 5.69 -24.82
N ASN A 403 -6.19 5.97 -25.49
CA ASN A 403 -5.65 7.33 -25.51
C ASN A 403 -6.52 8.26 -26.35
N GLY A 404 -6.52 9.54 -26.01
CA GLY A 404 -7.29 10.58 -26.65
C GLY A 404 -6.42 11.30 -27.67
N VAL A 405 -7.05 12.13 -28.49
CA VAL A 405 -6.34 13.08 -29.35
C VAL A 405 -6.23 14.44 -28.63
N ASP A 406 -5.37 15.32 -29.11
CA ASP A 406 -5.23 16.67 -28.56
C ASP A 406 -6.59 17.40 -28.56
N GLY A 407 -6.89 18.07 -27.43
CA GLY A 407 -8.19 18.69 -27.18
C GLY A 407 -9.31 17.72 -26.76
N GLN A 408 -9.00 16.41 -26.64
CA GLN A 408 -9.91 15.36 -26.17
C GLN A 408 -9.16 14.36 -25.28
N ARG A 409 -8.30 14.87 -24.39
CA ARG A 409 -7.41 14.02 -23.56
C ARG A 409 -8.14 13.35 -22.39
N GLY A 410 -9.25 13.92 -21.92
CA GLY A 410 -10.09 13.35 -20.86
C GLY A 410 -9.54 13.61 -19.46
N PHE A 411 -8.78 14.68 -19.26
CA PHE A 411 -8.20 14.99 -17.96
C PHE A 411 -9.28 15.30 -16.91
N PRO A 412 -9.17 14.75 -15.69
CA PRO A 412 -10.20 14.93 -14.67
C PRO A 412 -10.34 16.40 -14.29
N MET A 413 -9.23 17.12 -14.14
CA MET A 413 -9.27 18.52 -13.74
C MET A 413 -8.05 19.36 -14.13
N MET A 414 -8.27 20.66 -14.26
CA MET A 414 -7.25 21.69 -14.19
C MET A 414 -7.75 22.84 -13.33
N THR A 415 -6.89 23.31 -12.41
CA THR A 415 -7.19 24.50 -11.60
C THR A 415 -6.05 25.49 -11.59
N LEU A 416 -6.34 26.76 -11.88
CA LEU A 416 -5.40 27.87 -11.72
C LEU A 416 -5.94 28.87 -10.69
N GLY A 417 -5.37 28.86 -9.49
CA GLY A 417 -5.89 29.61 -8.33
C GLY A 417 -4.89 30.58 -7.71
N LYS A 418 -5.39 31.70 -7.22
CA LYS A 418 -4.67 32.65 -6.38
C LYS A 418 -4.56 32.18 -4.93
N GLU A 419 -5.56 31.51 -4.39
CA GLU A 419 -5.65 31.39 -2.92
C GLU A 419 -5.96 29.97 -2.43
N ARG A 420 -7.15 29.41 -2.71
CA ARG A 420 -7.60 28.16 -2.08
C ARG A 420 -8.30 27.21 -3.04
N PHE A 421 -7.91 25.93 -2.95
CA PHE A 421 -8.58 24.85 -3.66
C PHE A 421 -8.76 23.61 -2.76
N LEU A 422 -9.93 22.99 -2.82
CA LEU A 422 -10.26 21.79 -2.06
C LEU A 422 -10.84 20.71 -2.98
N VAL A 423 -10.29 19.50 -2.90
CA VAL A 423 -10.92 18.28 -3.42
C VAL A 423 -11.13 17.30 -2.27
N ALA A 424 -12.36 16.84 -2.11
CA ALA A 424 -12.72 15.90 -1.06
C ALA A 424 -13.77 14.87 -1.52
N ASP A 425 -13.66 13.66 -0.99
CA ASP A 425 -14.63 12.56 -1.15
C ASP A 425 -15.05 12.31 -2.62
N SER A 426 -14.11 12.43 -3.55
CA SER A 426 -14.37 12.36 -5.00
C SER A 426 -13.65 11.18 -5.65
N ASP A 427 -14.22 10.62 -6.72
CA ASP A 427 -13.58 9.52 -7.46
C ASP A 427 -13.38 9.89 -8.93
N PHE A 428 -12.16 9.71 -9.42
CA PHE A 428 -11.77 10.00 -10.79
C PHE A 428 -11.26 8.71 -11.44
N ARG A 429 -11.99 8.21 -12.44
CA ARG A 429 -11.64 7.01 -13.18
C ARG A 429 -11.69 7.25 -14.68
N GLY A 430 -10.57 6.98 -15.35
CA GLY A 430 -10.48 7.05 -16.82
C GLY A 430 -9.05 7.01 -17.31
N PHE A 431 -8.85 6.87 -18.63
CA PHE A 431 -7.52 6.66 -19.22
C PHE A 431 -6.46 7.64 -18.70
N ALA A 432 -6.80 8.92 -18.56
CA ALA A 432 -5.85 9.97 -18.20
C ALA A 432 -6.03 10.45 -16.75
N GLY A 433 -4.95 10.44 -15.97
CA GLY A 433 -4.87 10.87 -14.58
C GLY A 433 -4.31 12.27 -14.37
N TYR A 434 -4.19 13.10 -15.41
CA TYR A 434 -3.62 14.43 -15.26
C TYR A 434 -4.56 15.39 -14.52
N ALA A 435 -4.25 15.66 -13.26
CA ALA A 435 -4.80 16.80 -12.52
C ALA A 435 -3.78 17.93 -12.58
N HIS A 436 -4.08 19.03 -13.27
CA HIS A 436 -3.17 20.18 -13.40
C HIS A 436 -3.56 21.28 -12.41
N ASN A 437 -3.16 21.13 -11.15
CA ASN A 437 -3.60 22.04 -10.10
C ASN A 437 -2.45 22.95 -9.66
N TYR A 438 -2.56 24.24 -9.98
CA TYR A 438 -1.60 25.28 -9.64
C TYR A 438 -2.29 26.39 -8.84
N VAL A 439 -2.06 26.39 -7.53
CA VAL A 439 -2.66 27.34 -6.59
C VAL A 439 -1.54 28.08 -5.86
N ASN A 440 -1.66 29.39 -5.63
CA ASN A 440 -0.53 30.09 -5.00
C ASN A 440 -0.38 29.81 -3.50
N GLN A 441 -1.47 29.53 -2.76
CA GLN A 441 -1.40 29.40 -1.30
C GLN A 441 -1.79 28.01 -0.79
N TYR A 442 -3.09 27.68 -0.71
CA TYR A 442 -3.58 26.48 -0.04
C TYR A 442 -4.25 25.52 -1.03
N SER A 443 -3.83 24.26 -1.02
CA SER A 443 -4.53 23.19 -1.72
C SER A 443 -4.71 21.97 -0.80
N SER A 444 -5.81 21.24 -0.96
CA SER A 444 -6.05 20.02 -0.21
C SER A 444 -6.73 18.96 -1.06
N PHE A 445 -6.22 17.73 -0.98
CA PHE A 445 -6.77 16.53 -1.62
C PHE A 445 -7.01 15.48 -0.56
N THR A 446 -8.27 15.18 -0.27
CA THR A 446 -8.62 14.32 0.86
C THR A 446 -9.62 13.24 0.50
N ASN A 447 -9.44 12.04 1.04
CA ASN A 447 -10.39 10.92 0.96
C ASN A 447 -10.90 10.64 -0.47
N SER A 448 -10.04 10.79 -1.47
CA SER A 448 -10.44 10.67 -2.89
C SER A 448 -9.84 9.43 -3.54
N TYR A 449 -10.57 8.87 -4.50
CA TYR A 449 -10.15 7.69 -5.29
C TYR A 449 -9.74 8.11 -6.69
N MET A 450 -8.60 7.63 -7.19
CA MET A 450 -8.05 7.96 -8.49
C MET A 450 -7.59 6.69 -9.19
N GLU A 451 -8.09 6.39 -10.39
CA GLU A 451 -7.69 5.24 -11.20
C GLU A 451 -7.48 5.63 -12.66
N PHE A 452 -6.29 5.37 -13.20
CA PHE A 452 -5.91 5.83 -14.53
C PHE A 452 -4.80 4.99 -15.16
N SER A 453 -4.68 5.06 -16.48
CA SER A 453 -3.69 4.32 -17.26
C SER A 453 -2.46 5.17 -17.63
N PHE A 454 -2.62 6.49 -17.73
CA PHE A 454 -1.59 7.43 -18.18
C PHE A 454 -1.63 8.75 -17.40
N GLY A 455 -0.48 9.30 -17.04
CA GLY A 455 -0.31 10.64 -16.49
C GLY A 455 0.02 10.73 -15.00
N VAL A 456 -0.17 11.92 -14.44
CA VAL A 456 0.26 12.26 -13.06
C VAL A 456 -0.74 13.19 -12.37
N TYR A 457 -0.96 13.00 -11.06
CA TYR A 457 -1.72 13.96 -10.25
C TYR A 457 -0.82 15.08 -9.73
N ILE A 458 -0.74 16.17 -10.50
CA ILE A 458 0.05 17.36 -10.15
C ILE A 458 -0.78 18.30 -9.28
N ASN A 459 -0.39 18.40 -8.01
CA ASN A 459 -1.00 19.34 -7.07
C ASN A 459 0.08 20.24 -6.48
N THR A 460 0.09 21.49 -6.92
CA THR A 460 1.07 22.48 -6.47
C THR A 460 0.39 23.62 -5.74
N ALA A 461 0.84 23.86 -4.52
CA ALA A 461 0.50 25.00 -3.69
C ALA A 461 1.67 25.34 -2.77
N GLU A 462 1.70 26.54 -2.21
CA GLU A 462 2.68 26.89 -1.18
C GLU A 462 2.49 26.02 0.07
N TYR A 463 1.24 25.64 0.39
CA TYR A 463 0.86 24.73 1.46
C TYR A 463 -0.10 23.67 0.92
N TYR A 464 0.31 22.40 0.96
CA TYR A 464 -0.45 21.30 0.36
C TYR A 464 -0.69 20.15 1.34
N VAL A 465 -1.94 19.70 1.45
CA VAL A 465 -2.32 18.53 2.24
C VAL A 465 -2.90 17.45 1.33
N ALA A 466 -2.36 16.24 1.41
CA ALA A 466 -2.86 15.07 0.69
C ALA A 466 -3.05 13.91 1.65
N THR A 467 -4.29 13.62 2.06
CA THR A 467 -4.54 12.58 3.06
C THR A 467 -5.69 11.62 2.74
N GLY A 468 -5.53 10.35 3.12
CA GLY A 468 -6.57 9.34 2.98
C GLY A 468 -6.96 9.00 1.54
N ASN A 469 -6.13 9.37 0.56
CA ASN A 469 -6.45 9.11 -0.85
C ASN A 469 -6.05 7.70 -1.27
N THR A 470 -6.74 7.16 -2.27
CA THR A 470 -6.37 5.92 -2.95
C THR A 470 -6.05 6.22 -4.41
N ILE A 471 -4.84 5.92 -4.85
CA ILE A 471 -4.35 6.15 -6.21
C ILE A 471 -3.97 4.80 -6.83
N VAL A 472 -4.52 4.50 -8.00
CA VAL A 472 -4.39 3.21 -8.70
C VAL A 472 -3.93 3.42 -10.14
N GLY A 473 -2.74 2.92 -10.44
CA GLY A 473 -2.21 2.81 -11.79
C GLY A 473 -2.76 1.55 -12.46
N HIS A 474 -3.49 1.74 -13.56
CA HIS A 474 -4.06 0.66 -14.34
C HIS A 474 -2.99 0.05 -15.26
N ASN A 475 -2.71 -1.24 -15.07
CA ASN A 475 -1.57 -1.91 -15.70
C ASN A 475 -1.92 -2.72 -16.95
N ALA A 476 -3.18 -2.71 -17.42
CA ALA A 476 -3.50 -3.37 -18.70
C ALA A 476 -2.94 -2.62 -19.91
N VAL A 477 -2.58 -1.34 -19.74
CA VAL A 477 -2.01 -0.48 -20.78
C VAL A 477 -0.58 -0.10 -20.41
N ASN A 478 0.33 -0.21 -21.38
CA ASN A 478 1.69 0.31 -21.23
C ASN A 478 1.72 1.81 -21.51
N ALA A 479 1.67 2.63 -20.47
CA ALA A 479 1.75 4.07 -20.58
C ALA A 479 2.44 4.66 -19.34
N GLU A 480 3.04 5.84 -19.53
CA GLU A 480 3.70 6.62 -18.47
C GLU A 480 2.69 6.99 -17.39
N LYS A 481 2.96 6.59 -16.14
CA LYS A 481 2.06 6.89 -15.03
C LYS A 481 2.81 7.09 -13.72
N HIS A 482 2.40 8.12 -13.00
CA HIS A 482 2.95 8.52 -11.72
C HIS A 482 1.82 8.78 -10.73
N GLY A 483 2.10 8.61 -9.44
CA GLY A 483 1.15 8.92 -8.37
C GLY A 483 1.04 10.42 -8.10
N LEU A 484 1.51 10.85 -6.93
CA LEU A 484 1.35 12.22 -6.46
C LEU A 484 2.62 13.05 -6.72
N SER A 485 2.48 14.15 -7.46
CA SER A 485 3.54 15.15 -7.56
C SER A 485 3.36 16.21 -6.48
N ILE A 486 4.40 16.44 -5.67
CA ILE A 486 4.41 17.34 -4.51
C ILE A 486 5.53 18.38 -4.63
N ARG A 487 5.40 19.51 -3.93
CA ARG A 487 6.36 20.63 -3.91
C ARG A 487 6.49 21.15 -2.47
N ALA A 488 7.16 22.27 -2.23
CA ALA A 488 7.38 22.84 -0.89
C ALA A 488 6.14 22.85 0.04
N ASN A 489 6.40 22.73 1.34
CA ASN A 489 5.45 22.70 2.47
C ASN A 489 4.22 21.81 2.22
N ASN A 490 4.48 20.52 2.02
CA ASN A 490 3.44 19.51 1.88
C ASN A 490 3.34 18.58 3.10
N TYR A 491 2.14 18.06 3.33
CA TYR A 491 1.86 16.95 4.22
C TYR A 491 1.08 15.87 3.46
N VAL A 492 1.80 14.83 3.03
CA VAL A 492 1.28 13.70 2.26
C VAL A 492 1.26 12.49 3.17
N ALA A 493 0.08 12.16 3.70
CA ALA A 493 -0.02 11.12 4.71
C ALA A 493 -1.20 10.18 4.52
N ASP A 494 -1.06 8.94 4.99
CA ASP A 494 -2.15 7.97 5.03
C ASP A 494 -2.77 7.67 3.63
N ASN A 495 -1.99 7.83 2.56
CA ASN A 495 -2.45 7.51 1.20
C ASN A 495 -2.09 6.07 0.83
N LYS A 496 -2.89 5.47 -0.05
CA LYS A 496 -2.64 4.16 -0.66
C LYS A 496 -2.33 4.36 -2.14
N ILE A 497 -1.14 3.98 -2.58
CA ILE A 497 -0.68 4.14 -3.98
C ILE A 497 -0.28 2.78 -4.53
N VAL A 498 -0.93 2.39 -5.62
CA VAL A 498 -0.82 1.04 -6.17
C VAL A 498 -0.58 1.07 -7.66
N GLY A 499 0.37 0.29 -8.16
CA GLY A 499 0.41 -0.06 -9.57
C GLY A 499 1.00 0.99 -10.51
N MET A 500 1.82 1.94 -10.03
CA MET A 500 2.61 2.83 -10.91
C MET A 500 3.77 2.05 -11.52
N ARG A 501 3.48 1.28 -12.58
CA ARG A 501 4.44 0.40 -13.26
C ARG A 501 4.56 0.69 -14.74
N SER A 502 5.72 0.35 -15.28
CA SER A 502 5.96 0.09 -16.68
C SER A 502 5.67 -1.38 -16.98
N VAL A 503 4.75 -1.67 -17.93
CA VAL A 503 4.48 -3.07 -18.31
C VAL A 503 5.34 -3.45 -19.51
N VAL A 504 6.36 -4.26 -19.25
CA VAL A 504 7.31 -4.73 -20.26
C VAL A 504 6.62 -5.70 -21.23
N SER A 505 6.44 -5.28 -22.48
CA SER A 505 6.27 -6.17 -23.63
C SER A 505 7.40 -5.94 -24.63
N GLY A 506 8.60 -6.43 -24.31
CA GLY A 506 9.69 -6.62 -25.30
C GLY A 506 10.23 -5.38 -26.01
N LEU A 507 9.78 -4.17 -25.68
CA LEU A 507 10.27 -2.91 -26.19
C LEU A 507 10.82 -2.11 -25.01
N VAL A 508 12.15 -1.94 -25.01
CA VAL A 508 12.81 -0.90 -24.26
C VAL A 508 12.27 0.42 -24.79
N VAL A 509 11.43 1.10 -24.01
CA VAL A 509 11.10 2.51 -24.25
C VAL A 509 11.95 3.27 -23.26
N GLY A 510 12.95 4.00 -23.77
CA GLY A 510 13.96 4.67 -22.94
C GLY A 510 13.32 5.67 -21.98
N HIS A 511 13.86 5.81 -20.77
CA HIS A 511 13.70 6.87 -19.75
C HIS A 511 12.32 7.55 -19.53
N GLU A 512 11.24 7.14 -20.20
CA GLU A 512 9.96 7.88 -20.30
C GLU A 512 8.84 7.25 -19.45
N ASN A 513 9.13 6.22 -18.65
CA ASN A 513 8.16 5.67 -17.70
C ASN A 513 8.86 5.07 -16.50
N ASP A 514 8.98 5.88 -15.46
CA ASP A 514 9.82 5.60 -14.33
C ASP A 514 8.99 5.33 -13.05
N GLY A 515 7.73 5.81 -12.98
CA GLY A 515 6.68 5.15 -12.20
C GLY A 515 6.64 5.51 -10.72
N GLU A 516 6.98 6.75 -10.37
CA GLU A 516 7.03 7.25 -9.00
C GLU A 516 5.67 7.20 -8.32
N ALA A 517 5.61 6.65 -7.11
CA ALA A 517 4.41 6.72 -6.30
C ALA A 517 4.19 8.13 -5.72
N ILE A 518 5.26 8.75 -5.21
CA ILE A 518 5.27 10.14 -4.75
C ILE A 518 6.56 10.79 -5.22
N MET A 519 6.47 11.94 -5.87
CA MET A 519 7.64 12.65 -6.37
C MET A 519 7.65 14.13 -6.02
N SER A 520 8.80 14.60 -5.59
CA SER A 520 9.14 16.01 -5.43
C SER A 520 10.25 16.34 -6.41
N GLU A 521 9.96 17.11 -7.46
CA GLU A 521 10.94 17.42 -8.50
C GLU A 521 11.35 18.89 -8.48
N ALA A 522 12.61 19.13 -8.80
CA ALA A 522 13.10 20.45 -9.17
C ALA A 522 12.37 20.90 -10.46
N PRO A 523 11.79 22.11 -10.50
CA PRO A 523 11.18 22.62 -11.72
C PRO A 523 12.23 22.81 -12.81
N ASN A 524 11.76 22.86 -14.05
CA ASN A 524 12.53 23.36 -15.17
C ASN A 524 12.64 24.89 -15.09
N GLY A 525 13.83 25.44 -15.34
CA GLY A 525 14.05 26.90 -15.29
C GLY A 525 15.49 27.31 -15.60
N TYR A 526 15.69 28.61 -15.82
CA TYR A 526 17.02 29.21 -15.98
C TYR A 526 17.70 29.36 -14.61
N PHE A 527 18.25 28.26 -14.11
CA PHE A 527 19.06 28.25 -12.90
C PHE A 527 20.52 28.58 -13.21
N ASN A 528 21.24 28.94 -12.15
CA ASN A 528 22.62 29.36 -12.24
C ASN A 528 23.31 29.08 -10.91
N TYR A 529 24.63 28.95 -10.93
CA TYR A 529 25.45 28.78 -9.75
C TYR A 529 26.78 29.50 -9.93
N GLY A 530 27.56 29.60 -8.86
CA GLY A 530 28.92 30.11 -8.94
C GLY A 530 29.52 30.43 -7.60
N THR A 531 30.32 31.49 -7.54
CA THR A 531 31.01 31.93 -6.32
C THR A 531 30.41 33.23 -5.81
N VAL A 532 30.47 33.43 -4.51
CA VAL A 532 30.16 34.72 -3.89
C VAL A 532 31.43 35.58 -3.96
N SER A 533 31.28 36.85 -4.34
CA SER A 533 32.39 37.82 -4.28
C SER A 533 32.34 38.63 -2.98
N SER A 534 31.14 39.02 -2.57
CA SER A 534 30.89 39.71 -1.30
C SER A 534 29.40 39.65 -0.93
N ALA A 535 29.08 39.76 0.35
CA ALA A 535 27.71 39.90 0.83
C ALA A 535 27.64 40.96 1.94
N SER A 536 26.58 41.78 1.93
CA SER A 536 26.32 42.77 2.97
C SER A 536 24.83 43.11 3.06
N GLY A 537 24.29 43.17 4.29
CA GLY A 537 22.87 43.42 4.49
C GLY A 537 21.99 42.41 3.75
N LEU A 538 21.15 42.91 2.82
CA LEU A 538 20.27 42.10 1.97
C LEU A 538 20.82 41.88 0.56
N GLY A 539 22.06 42.31 0.26
CA GLY A 539 22.66 42.19 -1.07
C GLY A 539 23.81 41.19 -1.08
N VAL A 540 23.85 40.34 -2.12
CA VAL A 540 24.96 39.40 -2.38
C VAL A 540 25.47 39.62 -3.80
N THR A 541 26.75 39.95 -3.92
CA THR A 541 27.44 40.08 -5.21
C THR A 541 28.04 38.73 -5.57
N VAL A 542 27.71 38.23 -6.75
CA VAL A 542 28.08 36.90 -7.21
C VAL A 542 28.86 36.93 -8.52
N SER A 543 29.71 35.94 -8.72
CA SER A 543 30.15 35.53 -10.05
C SER A 543 29.31 34.33 -10.45
N ALA A 544 28.53 34.48 -11.51
CA ALA A 544 27.66 33.43 -12.04
C ALA A 544 28.33 32.76 -13.25
N ASP A 545 28.08 31.46 -13.44
CA ASP A 545 28.58 30.72 -14.60
C ASP A 545 28.03 31.28 -15.93
N ARG A 546 26.79 31.76 -15.89
CA ARG A 546 26.10 32.43 -17.00
C ARG A 546 25.60 33.81 -16.58
N THR A 547 25.14 34.62 -17.54
CA THR A 547 24.44 35.87 -17.24
C THR A 547 23.26 35.60 -16.30
N LEU A 548 23.23 36.31 -15.17
CA LEU A 548 22.25 36.11 -14.13
C LEU A 548 20.91 36.75 -14.52
N ALA A 549 19.81 36.00 -14.33
CA ALA A 549 18.45 36.46 -14.58
C ALA A 549 17.51 35.91 -13.51
N MET A 550 16.36 36.57 -13.31
CA MET A 550 15.33 36.08 -12.41
C MET A 550 14.62 34.87 -13.03
N PRO A 551 14.62 33.70 -12.38
CA PRO A 551 13.99 32.51 -12.92
C PRO A 551 12.47 32.64 -12.84
N ILE A 552 11.77 32.03 -13.80
CA ILE A 552 10.31 31.95 -13.80
C ILE A 552 9.90 30.83 -12.84
N ALA A 553 9.30 31.18 -11.70
CA ALA A 553 8.79 30.21 -10.74
C ALA A 553 7.29 29.98 -10.95
N MET A 554 6.91 28.81 -11.49
CA MET A 554 5.50 28.42 -11.67
C MET A 554 4.78 28.16 -10.32
N TYR A 555 5.55 27.87 -9.29
CA TYR A 555 5.13 27.58 -7.91
C TYR A 555 6.31 27.84 -6.96
N SER A 556 6.03 27.96 -5.66
CA SER A 556 7.02 28.37 -4.64
C SER A 556 7.62 29.75 -4.96
N TYR A 557 8.90 29.94 -4.68
CA TYR A 557 9.63 31.19 -4.89
C TYR A 557 11.10 30.90 -5.27
N PRO A 558 11.76 31.81 -6.00
CA PRO A 558 13.20 31.68 -6.26
C PRO A 558 14.01 31.93 -4.99
N ALA A 559 15.04 31.12 -4.76
CA ALA A 559 15.88 31.17 -3.58
C ALA A 559 17.36 30.97 -3.93
N ILE A 560 18.23 31.66 -3.20
CA ILE A 560 19.68 31.44 -3.23
C ILE A 560 20.05 30.54 -2.05
N GLN A 561 20.81 29.48 -2.32
CA GLN A 561 21.37 28.58 -1.32
C GLN A 561 22.90 28.59 -1.38
N ILE A 562 23.55 28.64 -0.21
CA ILE A 562 25.00 28.46 -0.10
C ILE A 562 25.31 26.96 0.00
N ILE A 563 26.15 26.46 -0.90
CA ILE A 563 26.41 25.01 -1.13
C ILE A 563 27.86 24.59 -0.87
N ASP A 564 28.75 25.54 -0.61
CA ASP A 564 30.10 25.28 -0.08
C ASP A 564 30.62 26.57 0.59
N GLY A 565 31.65 26.46 1.41
CA GLY A 565 32.32 27.59 2.07
C GLY A 565 31.53 28.25 3.21
N THR A 566 31.89 29.50 3.55
CA THR A 566 31.28 30.24 4.65
C THR A 566 29.77 30.41 4.46
N GLY A 567 28.97 30.06 5.46
CA GLY A 567 27.51 30.18 5.37
C GLY A 567 26.81 29.01 4.68
N LEU A 568 27.52 27.87 4.43
CA LEU A 568 26.97 26.61 3.93
C LEU A 568 25.62 26.26 4.53
N GLY A 569 24.67 25.86 3.68
CA GLY A 569 23.34 25.38 4.06
C GLY A 569 22.29 26.46 4.27
N GLN A 570 22.66 27.75 4.27
CA GLN A 570 21.67 28.82 4.39
C GLN A 570 20.90 29.00 3.09
N LEU A 571 19.58 29.09 3.21
CA LEU A 571 18.63 29.37 2.13
C LEU A 571 18.00 30.75 2.36
N ARG A 572 17.83 31.53 1.29
CA ARG A 572 17.20 32.86 1.33
C ARG A 572 16.30 33.08 0.12
N LYS A 573 15.11 33.65 0.32
CA LYS A 573 14.21 34.00 -0.78
C LYS A 573 14.79 35.17 -1.55
N VAL A 574 14.85 35.04 -2.87
CA VAL A 574 15.32 36.11 -3.77
C VAL A 574 14.17 37.07 -4.03
N THR A 575 14.42 38.35 -3.75
CA THR A 575 13.46 39.44 -3.96
C THR A 575 13.80 40.29 -5.18
N GLY A 576 15.03 40.18 -5.71
CA GLY A 576 15.42 40.85 -6.95
C GLY A 576 16.81 40.47 -7.44
N ILE A 577 17.06 40.66 -8.73
CA ILE A 577 18.36 40.46 -9.39
C ILE A 577 18.66 41.69 -10.24
N SER A 578 19.84 42.28 -10.06
CA SER A 578 20.32 43.43 -10.83
C SER A 578 21.81 43.25 -11.16
N GLY A 579 22.12 42.98 -12.43
CA GLY A 579 23.47 42.61 -12.85
C GLY A 579 23.96 41.37 -12.08
N ASN A 580 25.05 41.53 -11.34
CA ASN A 580 25.65 40.46 -10.53
C ASN A 580 25.23 40.50 -9.06
N VAL A 581 24.19 41.27 -8.71
CA VAL A 581 23.72 41.40 -7.33
C VAL A 581 22.36 40.72 -7.18
N ILE A 582 22.30 39.78 -6.23
CA ILE A 582 21.06 39.14 -5.77
C ILE A 582 20.61 39.85 -4.49
N THR A 583 19.35 40.27 -4.44
CA THR A 583 18.71 40.82 -3.25
C THR A 583 17.87 39.74 -2.58
N ILE A 584 17.95 39.62 -1.25
CA ILE A 584 17.29 38.59 -0.45
C ILE A 584 16.28 39.16 0.55
N ASP A 585 15.42 38.30 1.09
CA ASP A 585 14.33 38.63 2.02
C ASP A 585 14.80 38.96 3.44
N LYS A 586 15.88 38.34 3.92
CA LYS A 586 16.43 38.55 5.25
C LYS A 586 17.96 38.39 5.29
N ALA A 587 18.59 39.00 6.29
CA ALA A 587 20.05 38.93 6.47
C ALA A 587 20.56 37.49 6.68
N TRP A 588 21.83 37.25 6.36
CA TRP A 588 22.51 35.99 6.62
C TRP A 588 22.82 35.82 8.12
N ASP A 589 22.66 34.60 8.64
CA ASP A 589 23.06 34.26 10.01
C ASP A 589 24.60 34.18 10.13
N LYS A 590 25.24 33.67 9.07
CA LYS A 590 26.68 33.80 8.78
C LYS A 590 26.84 34.39 7.38
N THR A 591 27.39 35.60 7.29
CA THR A 591 27.60 36.30 6.02
C THR A 591 28.51 35.49 5.08
N PRO A 592 28.05 35.11 3.87
CA PRO A 592 28.89 34.45 2.86
C PRO A 592 30.04 35.34 2.40
N ASP A 593 31.17 34.74 2.05
CA ASP A 593 32.39 35.42 1.62
C ASP A 593 32.96 34.81 0.33
N SER A 594 34.19 35.17 -0.05
CA SER A 594 34.82 34.67 -1.28
C SER A 594 35.11 33.17 -1.30
N THR A 595 35.00 32.48 -0.16
CA THR A 595 35.08 31.00 -0.09
C THR A 595 33.75 30.34 -0.44
N SER A 596 32.65 31.09 -0.40
CA SER A 596 31.30 30.56 -0.54
C SER A 596 30.95 30.28 -2.00
N LYS A 597 30.27 29.15 -2.21
CA LYS A 597 29.62 28.81 -3.48
C LYS A 597 28.12 28.85 -3.29
N TRP A 598 27.40 29.24 -4.34
CA TRP A 598 25.94 29.38 -4.30
C TRP A 598 25.29 28.72 -5.50
N THR A 599 24.02 28.37 -5.33
CA THR A 599 23.11 27.98 -6.41
C THR A 599 21.80 28.75 -6.27
N LEU A 600 21.16 29.04 -7.39
CA LEU A 600 19.81 29.61 -7.48
C LEU A 600 18.85 28.49 -7.80
N ILE A 601 17.83 28.32 -6.97
CA ILE A 601 16.87 27.21 -7.03
C ILE A 601 15.46 27.71 -6.76
N THR A 602 14.48 26.83 -6.93
CA THR A 602 13.21 26.94 -6.21
C THR A 602 13.16 25.81 -5.18
N PRO A 603 13.05 26.10 -3.88
CA PRO A 603 13.19 25.09 -2.85
C PRO A 603 11.97 24.18 -2.81
N ASN A 604 12.23 22.89 -2.54
CA ASN A 604 11.25 21.90 -2.13
C ASN A 604 11.38 21.68 -0.62
N GLU A 605 11.07 22.74 0.14
CA GLU A 605 11.27 22.76 1.60
C GLU A 605 10.15 22.06 2.37
N ASN A 606 10.45 21.55 3.57
CA ASN A 606 9.48 21.05 4.55
C ASN A 606 8.56 19.93 4.03
N THR A 607 9.00 19.18 3.02
CA THR A 607 8.26 18.02 2.49
C THR A 607 8.06 16.97 3.56
N THR A 608 6.84 16.40 3.65
CA THR A 608 6.52 15.36 4.63
C THR A 608 5.71 14.26 3.97
N ALA A 609 6.32 13.08 3.77
CA ALA A 609 5.64 11.86 3.34
C ALA A 609 5.55 10.89 4.53
N TYR A 610 4.35 10.68 5.07
CA TYR A 610 4.14 9.98 6.33
C TYR A 610 3.11 8.84 6.25
N ASN A 611 3.45 7.64 6.71
CA ASN A 611 2.50 6.51 6.83
C ASN A 611 1.71 6.19 5.54
N ASN A 612 2.31 6.40 4.37
CA ASN A 612 1.71 6.00 3.10
C ASN A 612 1.94 4.50 2.85
N THR A 613 1.02 3.85 2.15
CA THR A 613 1.15 2.47 1.68
C THR A 613 1.36 2.47 0.18
N ILE A 614 2.56 2.09 -0.25
CA ILE A 614 3.01 2.03 -1.63
C ILE A 614 3.20 0.56 -1.98
N THR A 615 2.45 0.07 -2.96
CA THR A 615 2.43 -1.36 -3.29
C THR A 615 2.45 -1.52 -4.78
N ASP A 616 3.36 -2.34 -5.28
CA ASP A 616 3.42 -2.69 -6.69
C ASP A 616 3.74 -1.50 -7.60
N ASN A 617 4.72 -0.69 -7.23
CA ASN A 617 5.16 0.46 -8.03
C ASN A 617 6.61 0.22 -8.42
N ASP A 618 7.03 0.61 -9.62
CA ASP A 618 8.43 0.44 -9.99
C ASP A 618 9.31 1.36 -9.13
N LYS A 619 8.95 2.64 -9.07
CA LYS A 619 9.56 3.62 -8.16
C LYS A 619 8.70 3.88 -6.93
N GLY A 620 9.35 4.28 -5.83
CA GLY A 620 8.68 4.58 -4.56
C GLY A 620 8.52 6.09 -4.35
N ILE A 621 9.21 6.62 -3.33
CA ILE A 621 9.20 8.05 -3.01
C ILE A 621 10.50 8.69 -3.50
N TRP A 622 10.39 9.68 -4.39
CA TRP A 622 11.51 10.33 -5.03
C TRP A 622 11.58 11.80 -4.64
N LEU A 623 12.70 12.18 -4.01
CA LEU A 623 13.05 13.57 -3.71
C LEU A 623 14.12 14.00 -4.71
N PHE A 624 13.66 14.41 -5.90
CA PHE A 624 14.48 14.84 -7.01
C PHE A 624 14.81 16.32 -6.86
N GLY A 625 15.96 16.59 -6.22
CA GLY A 625 16.58 17.90 -6.15
C GLY A 625 15.83 18.95 -5.32
N ASN A 626 16.59 19.95 -4.88
CA ASN A 626 16.14 21.11 -4.10
C ASN A 626 15.43 20.76 -2.78
N ALA A 627 15.52 19.52 -2.30
CA ALA A 627 14.86 19.09 -1.07
C ALA A 627 15.56 19.73 0.14
N TYR A 628 14.79 20.35 1.03
CA TYR A 628 15.32 21.07 2.20
C TYR A 628 14.46 20.82 3.45
N ASP A 629 15.04 20.23 4.51
CA ASP A 629 14.30 19.85 5.74
C ASP A 629 13.13 18.88 5.47
N SER A 630 13.34 17.91 4.57
CA SER A 630 12.31 16.91 4.17
C SER A 630 12.29 15.68 5.08
N VAL A 631 11.11 15.09 5.26
CA VAL A 631 10.92 13.86 6.02
C VAL A 631 10.14 12.83 5.20
N VAL A 632 10.68 11.62 5.14
CA VAL A 632 10.02 10.42 4.62
C VAL A 632 9.95 9.40 5.76
N ALA A 633 8.79 9.29 6.40
CA ALA A 633 8.66 8.56 7.66
C ALA A 633 7.52 7.54 7.70
N ASP A 634 7.77 6.39 8.31
CA ASP A 634 6.77 5.33 8.59
C ASP A 634 5.99 4.83 7.36
N ASN A 635 6.52 5.04 6.14
CA ASN A 635 5.88 4.56 4.92
C ASN A 635 6.12 3.06 4.74
N LYS A 636 5.20 2.43 4.04
CA LYS A 636 5.16 0.98 3.82
C LYS A 636 5.26 0.70 2.34
N PHE A 637 6.32 -0.01 1.95
CA PHE A 637 6.61 -0.38 0.57
C PHE A 637 6.49 -1.89 0.39
N LEU A 638 5.78 -2.30 -0.65
CA LEU A 638 5.78 -3.67 -1.15
C LEU A 638 6.10 -3.66 -2.64
N ASP A 639 7.11 -4.42 -3.05
CA ASP A 639 7.55 -4.55 -4.44
C ASP A 639 7.78 -3.19 -5.13
N SER A 640 8.72 -2.42 -4.57
CA SER A 640 9.08 -1.07 -5.00
C SER A 640 10.56 -0.77 -4.73
N GLU A 641 11.15 0.16 -5.50
CA GLU A 641 12.52 0.63 -5.28
C GLU A 641 12.75 1.32 -3.93
N GLY A 642 11.70 1.84 -3.29
CA GLY A 642 11.79 2.45 -1.96
C GLY A 642 11.97 3.97 -1.99
N VAL A 643 12.99 4.51 -1.32
CA VAL A 643 13.16 5.97 -1.17
C VAL A 643 14.45 6.43 -1.86
N PHE A 644 14.32 7.34 -2.82
CA PHE A 644 15.44 7.87 -3.58
C PHE A 644 15.55 9.38 -3.39
N ILE A 645 16.67 9.85 -2.84
CA ILE A 645 17.01 11.27 -2.75
C ILE A 645 18.06 11.57 -3.80
N TRP A 646 17.80 12.51 -4.71
CA TRP A 646 18.67 12.76 -5.84
C TRP A 646 19.10 14.20 -5.95
N SER A 647 20.40 14.46 -5.92
CA SER A 647 20.99 15.75 -6.26
C SER A 647 21.73 15.67 -7.58
N VAL A 648 21.69 16.75 -8.34
CA VAL A 648 22.29 16.79 -9.67
C VAL A 648 23.00 18.11 -9.93
N ASN A 649 24.17 18.02 -10.57
CA ASN A 649 24.87 19.15 -11.16
C ASN A 649 24.97 18.95 -12.67
N VAL A 650 24.36 19.84 -13.44
CA VAL A 650 24.36 19.83 -14.90
C VAL A 650 25.10 21.08 -15.41
N LYS A 651 26.07 20.87 -16.31
CA LYS A 651 26.69 21.96 -17.06
C LYS A 651 26.86 21.59 -18.52
N ASN A 652 26.08 22.23 -19.38
CA ASN A 652 26.17 22.08 -20.84
C ASN A 652 26.03 23.43 -21.55
N ALA A 653 25.91 23.45 -22.88
CA ALA A 653 25.78 24.68 -23.67
C ALA A 653 24.49 25.46 -23.39
N ASN A 654 23.47 24.82 -22.80
CA ASN A 654 22.15 25.38 -22.57
C ASN A 654 21.78 25.53 -21.07
N GLU A 655 22.46 24.82 -20.18
CA GLU A 655 22.11 24.75 -18.75
C GLU A 655 23.35 24.86 -17.84
N SER A 656 23.19 25.57 -16.71
CA SER A 656 24.14 25.61 -15.59
C SER A 656 23.36 25.49 -14.28
N ASN A 657 23.00 24.27 -13.92
CA ASN A 657 22.08 23.97 -12.83
C ASN A 657 22.77 23.10 -11.78
N LEU A 658 22.59 23.43 -10.50
CA LEU A 658 22.94 22.56 -9.39
C LEU A 658 21.74 22.51 -8.45
N SER A 659 21.13 21.34 -8.35
CA SER A 659 19.95 21.05 -7.51
C SER A 659 20.37 20.24 -6.28
N PRO A 660 20.55 20.89 -5.12
CA PRO A 660 21.09 20.24 -3.91
C PRO A 660 20.00 19.61 -3.02
N ASN A 661 20.38 18.75 -2.06
CA ASN A 661 19.48 18.19 -1.05
C ASN A 661 20.05 18.30 0.37
N TYR A 662 19.36 19.00 1.26
CA TYR A 662 19.88 19.36 2.59
C TYR A 662 18.90 18.99 3.71
N TYR A 663 19.41 18.42 4.80
CA TYR A 663 18.67 18.13 6.03
C TYR A 663 17.49 17.16 5.86
N ASN A 664 17.66 16.10 5.06
CA ASN A 664 16.59 15.13 4.81
C ASN A 664 16.66 13.96 5.78
N ARG A 665 15.50 13.50 6.26
CA ARG A 665 15.38 12.35 7.16
C ARG A 665 14.48 11.28 6.57
N VAL A 666 15.01 10.07 6.43
CA VAL A 666 14.29 8.86 6.01
C VAL A 666 14.24 7.92 7.20
N THR A 667 13.07 7.78 7.84
CA THR A 667 12.98 7.05 9.11
C THR A 667 11.78 6.14 9.29
N GLY A 668 11.94 5.01 9.96
CA GLY A 668 10.80 4.13 10.31
C GLY A 668 10.11 3.47 9.11
N ASN A 669 10.63 3.66 7.89
CA ASN A 669 10.02 3.07 6.70
C ASN A 669 10.21 1.56 6.70
N VAL A 670 9.19 0.87 6.21
CA VAL A 670 9.19 -0.59 6.11
C VAL A 670 9.08 -0.97 4.65
N LEU A 671 10.10 -1.64 4.14
CA LEU A 671 10.20 -2.07 2.75
C LEU A 671 10.27 -3.60 2.68
N THR A 672 9.49 -4.19 1.78
CA THR A 672 9.49 -5.63 1.54
C THR A 672 9.43 -5.94 0.04
N GLY A 673 10.24 -6.89 -0.42
CA GLY A 673 10.30 -7.28 -1.83
C GLY A 673 11.20 -6.37 -2.67
N VAL A 674 11.02 -6.39 -3.99
CA VAL A 674 11.78 -5.59 -4.96
C VAL A 674 10.88 -5.07 -6.07
N SER A 675 11.26 -3.95 -6.68
CA SER A 675 10.62 -3.47 -7.90
C SER A 675 10.63 -4.55 -8.99
N GLN A 676 9.53 -4.66 -9.72
CA GLN A 676 9.43 -5.65 -10.78
C GLN A 676 10.26 -5.29 -12.01
N LEU A 677 10.40 -3.99 -12.30
CA LEU A 677 11.23 -3.47 -13.38
C LEU A 677 12.73 -3.63 -13.09
N SER A 678 13.21 -3.08 -11.96
CA SER A 678 14.65 -3.00 -11.68
C SER A 678 15.21 -4.13 -10.84
N LYS A 679 14.35 -4.94 -10.20
CA LYS A 679 14.76 -5.91 -9.15
C LYS A 679 15.52 -5.27 -8.00
N ASN A 680 15.38 -3.95 -7.83
CA ASN A 680 16.01 -3.21 -6.75
C ASN A 680 14.99 -2.84 -5.66
N SER A 681 15.49 -2.65 -4.44
CA SER A 681 14.79 -1.97 -3.37
C SER A 681 15.76 -1.47 -2.29
N GLY A 682 15.54 -0.27 -1.77
CA GLY A 682 16.38 0.32 -0.74
C GLY A 682 15.98 1.74 -0.40
N VAL A 683 16.79 2.39 0.43
CA VAL A 683 16.67 3.82 0.71
C VAL A 683 18.03 4.47 0.58
N GLY A 684 18.12 5.65 -0.01
CA GLY A 684 19.43 6.26 -0.15
C GLY A 684 19.44 7.65 -0.74
N VAL A 685 20.64 8.18 -0.83
CA VAL A 685 20.93 9.46 -1.47
C VAL A 685 21.98 9.25 -2.56
N ALA A 686 21.73 9.87 -3.70
CA ALA A 686 22.59 9.87 -4.87
C ALA A 686 22.94 11.31 -5.27
N SER A 687 24.21 11.55 -5.59
CA SER A 687 24.66 12.81 -6.18
C SER A 687 25.30 12.60 -7.55
N GLU A 688 24.80 13.28 -8.57
CA GLU A 688 25.25 13.11 -9.95
C GLU A 688 25.92 14.35 -10.54
N ARG A 689 26.81 14.11 -11.50
CA ARG A 689 27.62 15.13 -12.17
C ARG A 689 27.51 14.94 -13.69
N PHE A 690 26.76 15.82 -14.36
CA PHE A 690 26.56 15.86 -15.80
C PHE A 690 27.28 17.08 -16.44
N ASP A 691 28.46 17.44 -15.94
CA ASP A 691 29.22 18.57 -16.47
C ASP A 691 30.09 18.16 -17.68
N ASN A 692 30.01 18.93 -18.79
CA ASN A 692 30.77 18.75 -20.04
C ASN A 692 32.29 19.01 -19.87
N GLY A 693 32.98 18.35 -18.93
CA GLY A 693 34.38 18.66 -18.64
C GLY A 693 35.15 17.73 -17.70
N GLY A 694 34.56 16.64 -17.19
CA GLY A 694 35.33 15.58 -16.53
C GLY A 694 34.79 15.06 -15.19
N GLY A 695 33.60 15.45 -14.73
CA GLY A 695 33.02 14.89 -13.51
C GLY A 695 33.79 15.25 -12.23
N HIS A 696 34.36 16.47 -12.16
CA HIS A 696 35.14 16.93 -11.01
C HIS A 696 34.24 17.41 -9.86
N TYR A 697 34.77 17.38 -8.63
CA TYR A 697 34.07 17.95 -7.47
C TYR A 697 33.85 19.46 -7.67
N LEU A 698 32.58 19.91 -7.60
CA LEU A 698 32.23 21.33 -7.62
C LEU A 698 31.93 21.85 -6.21
N ALA A 699 30.97 21.25 -5.52
CA ALA A 699 30.44 21.70 -4.23
C ALA A 699 29.70 20.54 -3.55
N ILE A 700 29.27 20.75 -2.30
CA ILE A 700 28.45 19.78 -1.58
C ILE A 700 27.05 19.76 -2.20
N GLN A 701 26.68 18.63 -2.79
CA GLN A 701 25.39 18.42 -3.44
C GLN A 701 24.33 17.90 -2.46
N ALA A 702 24.74 17.06 -1.51
CA ALA A 702 23.87 16.51 -0.48
C ALA A 702 24.49 16.68 0.92
N PHE A 703 23.73 17.23 1.88
CA PHE A 703 24.26 17.57 3.21
C PHE A 703 23.30 17.21 4.35
N ALA A 704 23.85 16.63 5.43
CA ALA A 704 23.11 16.37 6.68
C ALA A 704 21.89 15.45 6.49
N ASN A 705 22.08 14.31 5.81
CA ASN A 705 21.01 13.33 5.60
C ASN A 705 20.99 12.27 6.71
N GLU A 706 19.81 11.78 7.08
CA GLU A 706 19.64 10.79 8.14
C GLU A 706 18.77 9.61 7.68
N PHE A 707 19.31 8.40 7.76
CA PHE A 707 18.61 7.14 7.51
C PHE A 707 18.50 6.38 8.83
N ARG A 708 17.30 6.34 9.41
CA ARG A 708 17.11 5.87 10.80
C ARG A 708 15.98 4.87 10.96
N ASN A 709 16.16 3.81 11.74
CA ASN A 709 15.06 2.90 12.11
C ASN A 709 14.30 2.28 10.93
N ASN A 710 14.87 2.24 9.72
CA ASN A 710 14.17 1.64 8.57
C ASN A 710 14.29 0.10 8.65
N ASP A 711 13.22 -0.61 8.29
CA ASP A 711 13.21 -2.07 8.14
C ASP A 711 13.13 -2.42 6.64
N LEU A 712 14.25 -2.88 6.08
CA LEU A 712 14.45 -3.04 4.64
C LEU A 712 14.70 -4.51 4.32
N THR A 713 13.74 -5.17 3.70
CA THR A 713 13.83 -6.59 3.35
C THR A 713 13.65 -6.79 1.85
N GLY A 714 14.73 -7.17 1.16
CA GLY A 714 14.73 -7.38 -0.29
C GLY A 714 14.63 -8.85 -0.72
N THR A 715 15.08 -9.09 -1.95
CA THR A 715 15.39 -10.42 -2.49
C THR A 715 16.89 -10.49 -2.81
N ASN A 716 17.44 -11.71 -2.90
CA ASN A 716 18.82 -11.93 -3.36
C ASN A 716 18.94 -11.91 -4.90
N GLU A 717 17.95 -11.35 -5.59
CA GLU A 717 18.01 -11.18 -7.04
C GLU A 717 19.03 -10.12 -7.42
N THR A 718 19.58 -10.24 -8.62
CA THR A 718 20.52 -9.25 -9.17
C THR A 718 19.72 -8.08 -9.75
N PRO A 719 19.96 -6.83 -9.31
CA PRO A 719 19.37 -5.65 -9.91
C PRO A 719 19.70 -5.57 -11.40
N VAL A 720 18.76 -5.02 -12.16
CA VAL A 720 18.95 -4.73 -13.59
C VAL A 720 19.79 -3.47 -13.73
N GLY A 721 20.60 -3.38 -14.79
CA GLY A 721 21.53 -2.27 -15.01
C GLY A 721 20.86 -0.89 -15.17
N ASN A 722 21.66 0.16 -14.97
CA ASN A 722 21.24 1.58 -14.93
C ASN A 722 20.65 2.13 -16.26
N SER A 723 20.63 1.36 -17.34
CA SER A 723 20.02 1.80 -18.60
C SER A 723 18.49 1.81 -18.59
N ILE A 724 17.87 1.35 -17.49
CA ILE A 724 16.40 1.26 -17.35
C ILE A 724 15.84 1.89 -16.06
N THR A 725 16.68 2.26 -15.10
CA THR A 725 16.31 2.88 -13.82
C THR A 725 17.50 3.65 -13.26
N GLU A 726 17.25 4.72 -12.50
CA GLU A 726 18.26 5.43 -11.71
C GLU A 726 18.47 4.78 -10.33
N ALA A 727 17.82 3.65 -10.02
CA ALA A 727 18.17 2.87 -8.84
C ALA A 727 19.59 2.26 -8.97
N PRO A 728 20.29 2.02 -7.84
CA PRO A 728 21.62 1.42 -7.85
C PRO A 728 21.74 0.13 -8.68
N SER A 729 22.81 -0.02 -9.44
CA SER A 729 23.11 -1.28 -10.17
C SER A 729 23.54 -2.44 -9.27
N TYR A 730 23.51 -2.27 -7.95
CA TYR A 730 23.99 -3.21 -6.94
C TYR A 730 22.94 -3.44 -5.85
N ASN A 731 22.85 -4.68 -5.37
CA ASN A 731 21.82 -5.11 -4.42
C ASN A 731 22.17 -4.64 -3.00
N THR A 732 21.67 -3.47 -2.61
CA THR A 732 21.95 -2.86 -1.30
C THR A 732 20.68 -2.40 -0.60
N GLY A 733 20.68 -2.42 0.74
CA GLY A 733 19.58 -1.84 1.52
C GLY A 733 19.65 -0.33 1.59
N ILE A 734 20.82 0.21 1.92
CA ILE A 734 21.09 1.64 2.03
C ILE A 734 22.23 2.02 1.09
N TYR A 735 22.13 3.16 0.40
CA TYR A 735 23.20 3.64 -0.47
C TYR A 735 23.43 5.13 -0.32
N ILE A 736 24.70 5.48 -0.21
CA ILE A 736 25.24 6.84 -0.28
C ILE A 736 26.14 6.85 -1.50
N SER A 737 25.57 7.23 -2.65
CA SER A 737 26.19 7.05 -3.96
C SER A 737 26.52 8.38 -4.63
N THR A 738 27.62 8.43 -5.37
CA THR A 738 28.12 9.66 -6.00
C THR A 738 28.75 9.34 -7.35
N ALA A 739 28.47 10.16 -8.37
CA ALA A 739 28.82 9.94 -9.79
C ALA A 739 28.08 8.72 -10.38
N ASP A 740 27.63 8.89 -11.64
CA ASP A 740 26.80 7.98 -12.44
C ASP A 740 26.76 6.53 -11.93
N ILE A 741 25.54 6.05 -11.64
CA ILE A 741 25.17 4.78 -10.98
C ILE A 741 25.69 3.50 -11.68
N GLY A 742 26.54 3.64 -12.70
CA GLY A 742 27.30 2.54 -13.27
C GLY A 742 28.57 2.88 -14.07
N TYR A 743 29.02 4.14 -14.15
CA TYR A 743 30.02 4.49 -15.20
C TYR A 743 31.29 5.23 -14.74
N TYR A 744 31.31 5.95 -13.61
CA TYR A 744 32.47 6.78 -13.25
C TYR A 744 32.74 6.88 -11.75
N ASP A 745 33.16 5.78 -11.11
CA ASP A 745 33.77 5.79 -9.77
C ASP A 745 35.30 6.06 -9.79
N GLY A 746 35.83 6.49 -10.94
CA GLY A 746 37.28 6.50 -11.22
C GLY A 746 37.98 7.86 -11.21
N ASN A 747 37.28 8.98 -11.00
CA ASN A 747 37.93 10.31 -10.98
C ASN A 747 38.27 10.72 -9.54
N ASN A 748 39.57 10.65 -9.21
CA ASN A 748 40.16 10.68 -7.87
C ASN A 748 40.29 12.08 -7.23
N ASP A 749 39.59 13.10 -7.72
CA ASP A 749 39.80 14.50 -7.32
C ASP A 749 38.91 14.94 -6.13
N VAL A 750 38.75 14.07 -5.12
CA VAL A 750 37.90 14.29 -3.93
C VAL A 750 38.70 14.34 -2.63
N SER A 751 39.98 14.71 -2.69
CA SER A 751 41.00 14.52 -1.64
C SER A 751 40.68 15.01 -0.22
N ALA A 752 39.58 15.76 0.03
CA ALA A 752 39.06 16.04 1.37
C ALA A 752 37.58 16.51 1.44
N ALA A 753 36.81 16.49 0.34
CA ALA A 753 35.47 17.08 0.27
C ALA A 753 34.53 16.18 -0.54
N GLY A 754 33.50 15.64 0.11
CA GLY A 754 32.53 14.75 -0.53
C GLY A 754 31.30 15.50 -1.04
N ASP A 755 30.75 15.06 -2.18
CA ASP A 755 29.47 15.55 -2.71
C ASP A 755 28.34 15.30 -1.73
N THR A 756 28.36 14.12 -1.10
CA THR A 756 27.44 13.77 -0.03
C THR A 756 28.19 13.84 1.29
N THR A 757 27.89 14.86 2.09
CA THR A 757 28.59 15.19 3.32
C THR A 757 27.66 15.10 4.54
N ASN A 758 28.17 14.61 5.67
CA ASN A 758 27.45 14.51 6.95
C ASN A 758 26.19 13.64 6.82
N THR A 759 26.36 12.32 6.91
CA THR A 759 25.23 11.38 6.81
C THR A 759 25.19 10.46 8.02
N ILE A 760 24.02 10.28 8.62
CA ILE A 760 23.81 9.31 9.70
C ILE A 760 23.03 8.10 9.15
N VAL A 761 23.52 6.91 9.42
CA VAL A 761 22.86 5.63 9.15
C VAL A 761 22.76 4.87 10.47
N GLU A 762 21.63 4.97 11.17
CA GLU A 762 21.48 4.47 12.53
C GLU A 762 20.24 3.58 12.73
N ASP A 763 20.37 2.49 13.49
CA ASP A 763 19.26 1.60 13.90
C ASP A 763 18.45 0.97 12.76
N ASN A 764 18.99 0.93 11.53
CA ASN A 764 18.30 0.29 10.42
C ASN A 764 18.43 -1.23 10.51
N THR A 765 17.43 -1.94 10.02
CA THR A 765 17.44 -3.38 9.86
C THR A 765 17.41 -3.74 8.38
N VAL A 766 18.40 -4.49 7.89
CA VAL A 766 18.50 -4.86 6.48
C VAL A 766 18.53 -6.38 6.31
N ARG A 767 17.67 -6.94 5.45
CA ARG A 767 17.59 -8.38 5.21
C ARG A 767 17.57 -8.74 3.73
N ASN A 768 18.12 -9.91 3.40
CA ASN A 768 18.09 -10.51 2.05
C ASN A 768 18.61 -9.53 0.98
N LYS A 769 19.85 -9.06 1.18
CA LYS A 769 20.55 -8.13 0.29
C LYS A 769 21.96 -8.64 0.04
N GLN A 770 22.61 -8.17 -1.01
CA GLN A 770 24.04 -8.42 -1.15
C GLN A 770 24.84 -7.58 -0.14
N TYR A 771 24.50 -6.29 0.00
CA TYR A 771 25.13 -5.38 0.96
C TYR A 771 24.08 -4.68 1.83
N ALA A 772 24.42 -4.34 3.08
CA ALA A 772 23.51 -3.57 3.91
C ALA A 772 23.63 -2.07 3.62
N VAL A 773 24.86 -1.57 3.51
CA VAL A 773 25.17 -0.18 3.18
C VAL A 773 26.19 -0.15 2.05
N THR A 774 26.01 0.75 1.07
CA THR A 774 27.02 1.07 0.06
C THR A 774 27.45 2.53 0.19
N LEU A 775 28.76 2.78 0.17
CA LEU A 775 29.40 4.09 0.17
C LEU A 775 30.34 4.21 -1.03
N THR A 776 30.31 5.36 -1.70
CA THR A 776 31.20 5.66 -2.84
C THR A 776 32.28 6.70 -2.50
N HIS A 777 33.28 6.89 -3.38
CA HIS A 777 34.44 7.77 -3.16
C HIS A 777 34.11 9.21 -2.72
N SER A 778 32.99 9.79 -3.17
CA SER A 778 32.62 11.17 -2.79
C SER A 778 31.67 11.23 -1.57
N SER A 779 31.57 10.15 -0.80
CA SER A 779 30.94 10.15 0.53
C SER A 779 31.92 10.70 1.57
N TYR A 780 31.50 11.70 2.36
CA TYR A 780 32.32 12.30 3.41
C TYR A 780 31.55 12.43 4.73
N GLY A 781 32.14 11.98 5.84
CA GLY A 781 31.53 12.23 7.16
C GLY A 781 30.32 11.33 7.47
N THR A 782 30.35 10.07 7.02
CA THR A 782 29.25 9.13 7.27
C THR A 782 29.41 8.46 8.63
N VAL A 783 28.35 8.44 9.44
CA VAL A 783 28.27 7.73 10.73
C VAL A 783 27.33 6.54 10.57
N MET A 784 27.82 5.32 10.81
CA MET A 784 27.03 4.08 10.84
C MET A 784 26.99 3.51 12.25
N ALA A 785 25.81 3.45 12.87
CA ALA A 785 25.63 3.00 14.24
C ALA A 785 24.44 2.03 14.42
N ASN A 786 24.59 0.98 15.24
CA ASN A 786 23.50 0.11 15.68
C ASN A 786 22.62 -0.55 14.59
N ASN A 787 23.10 -0.62 13.34
CA ASN A 787 22.36 -1.28 12.28
C ASN A 787 22.46 -2.80 12.41
N LYS A 788 21.40 -3.49 11.97
CA LYS A 788 21.25 -4.94 12.10
C LYS A 788 21.06 -5.57 10.73
N THR A 789 21.64 -6.75 10.53
CA THR A 789 21.47 -7.49 9.27
C THR A 789 21.06 -8.95 9.45
N ALA A 790 20.39 -9.51 8.44
CA ALA A 790 20.18 -10.95 8.30
C ALA A 790 20.25 -11.36 6.82
N ASN A 791 20.85 -12.52 6.52
CA ASN A 791 20.99 -13.03 5.15
C ASN A 791 21.64 -12.05 4.17
N VAL A 792 22.70 -11.35 4.61
CA VAL A 792 23.50 -10.47 3.75
C VAL A 792 24.70 -11.24 3.22
N THR A 793 24.89 -11.31 1.90
CA THR A 793 25.84 -12.24 1.26
C THR A 793 27.22 -11.65 0.92
N GLY A 794 27.30 -10.36 0.61
CA GLY A 794 28.54 -9.68 0.21
C GLY A 794 29.30 -8.99 1.34
N GLY A 795 28.60 -8.48 2.36
CA GLY A 795 29.20 -7.84 3.53
C GLY A 795 28.31 -6.74 4.11
N PHE A 796 28.62 -6.27 5.33
CA PHE A 796 27.84 -5.19 5.96
C PHE A 796 27.96 -3.88 5.17
N VAL A 797 29.18 -3.45 4.82
CA VAL A 797 29.43 -2.26 3.99
C VAL A 797 30.15 -2.66 2.69
N ARG A 798 29.68 -2.14 1.56
CA ARG A 798 30.48 -1.99 0.34
C ARG A 798 31.01 -0.56 0.30
N ASP A 799 32.28 -0.37 0.61
CA ASP A 799 32.93 0.95 0.57
C ASP A 799 33.91 0.98 -0.59
N THR A 800 33.67 1.85 -1.58
CA THR A 800 34.57 2.01 -2.71
C THR A 800 35.62 3.09 -2.53
N GLY A 801 35.57 3.89 -1.46
CA GLY A 801 36.60 4.90 -1.18
C GLY A 801 36.13 6.09 -0.36
N SER A 802 35.17 5.90 0.54
CA SER A 802 34.62 6.97 1.37
C SER A 802 35.67 7.61 2.30
N HIS A 803 35.46 8.89 2.64
CA HIS A 803 36.35 9.65 3.49
C HIS A 803 35.68 10.04 4.81
N ASN A 804 36.47 10.08 5.89
CA ASN A 804 36.00 10.47 7.21
C ASN A 804 34.76 9.65 7.66
N THR A 805 34.77 8.34 7.43
CA THR A 805 33.66 7.45 7.79
C THR A 805 33.87 6.85 9.18
N TYR A 806 32.84 6.94 10.02
CA TYR A 806 32.81 6.36 11.36
C TYR A 806 31.83 5.18 11.40
N ASN A 807 32.33 3.99 11.73
CA ASN A 807 31.55 2.74 11.73
C ASN A 807 31.65 2.06 13.10
N VAL A 808 30.52 1.95 13.82
CA VAL A 808 30.50 1.42 15.19
C VAL A 808 29.25 0.57 15.45
N THR A 809 29.33 -0.45 16.30
CA THR A 809 28.15 -1.18 16.87
C THR A 809 27.18 -1.85 15.88
N ASN A 810 27.59 -2.12 14.64
CA ASN A 810 26.76 -2.83 13.66
C ASN A 810 26.85 -4.35 13.84
N SER A 811 25.74 -5.09 13.68
CA SER A 811 25.67 -6.53 14.00
C SER A 811 24.91 -7.38 12.97
N GLY A 812 25.34 -8.62 12.79
CA GLY A 812 24.71 -9.61 11.91
C GLY A 812 23.87 -10.63 12.67
N ALA A 813 22.70 -10.21 13.17
CA ALA A 813 21.62 -11.11 13.62
C ALA A 813 20.33 -10.30 13.87
N ALA A 814 19.73 -9.74 12.82
CA ALA A 814 18.37 -9.19 12.91
C ALA A 814 17.34 -10.32 13.12
N ALA A 815 16.28 -10.09 13.90
CA ALA A 815 15.17 -11.04 13.99
C ALA A 815 14.51 -11.23 12.62
N SER A 816 14.17 -12.47 12.24
CA SER A 816 13.44 -12.76 11.00
C SER A 816 12.10 -12.01 10.96
N GLN A 817 11.81 -11.35 9.84
CA GLN A 817 10.51 -10.69 9.62
C GLN A 817 9.41 -11.76 9.51
N SER A 818 8.25 -11.53 10.13
CA SER A 818 7.11 -12.45 10.07
C SER A 818 6.49 -12.52 8.67
N THR A 819 6.02 -13.68 8.23
CA THR A 819 5.36 -13.89 6.93
C THR A 819 3.83 -13.82 7.05
N ALA A 820 3.16 -13.19 6.08
CA ALA A 820 1.71 -13.19 5.99
C ALA A 820 1.17 -14.62 5.77
N ALA A 821 0.03 -14.94 6.37
CA ALA A 821 -0.61 -16.25 6.26
C ALA A 821 -1.25 -16.43 4.88
N ALA A 822 -1.02 -17.59 4.26
CA ALA A 822 -1.56 -17.91 2.94
C ALA A 822 -3.11 -17.83 2.95
N PRO A 823 -3.75 -17.26 1.90
CA PRO A 823 -5.20 -17.21 1.82
C PRO A 823 -5.86 -18.59 1.83
N ALA A 824 -7.05 -18.69 2.42
CA ALA A 824 -7.91 -19.88 2.39
C ALA A 824 -9.18 -19.58 1.57
N PHE A 825 -9.69 -20.60 0.86
CA PHE A 825 -10.88 -20.51 0.01
C PHE A 825 -12.08 -21.19 0.68
N THR A 826 -13.28 -20.60 0.55
CA THR A 826 -14.54 -21.22 1.03
C THR A 826 -15.67 -20.97 0.03
N PRO A 827 -16.28 -22.01 -0.57
CA PRO A 827 -15.99 -23.43 -0.35
C PRO A 827 -14.60 -23.83 -0.87
N ALA A 828 -14.10 -24.99 -0.43
CA ALA A 828 -12.79 -25.47 -0.86
C ALA A 828 -12.78 -25.89 -2.35
N ALA A 829 -11.59 -26.06 -2.92
CA ALA A 829 -11.41 -26.66 -4.23
C ALA A 829 -12.16 -28.00 -4.33
N GLY A 830 -12.78 -28.29 -5.48
CA GLY A 830 -13.59 -29.50 -5.62
C GLY A 830 -14.41 -29.54 -6.91
N ALA A 831 -15.11 -30.66 -7.09
CA ALA A 831 -16.00 -30.85 -8.22
C ALA A 831 -17.40 -30.30 -7.89
N TYR A 832 -17.93 -29.41 -8.73
CA TYR A 832 -19.23 -28.78 -8.53
C TYR A 832 -20.08 -28.86 -9.81
N THR A 833 -21.39 -29.03 -9.64
CA THR A 833 -22.35 -29.13 -10.76
C THR A 833 -22.93 -27.76 -11.17
N SER A 834 -22.65 -26.70 -10.40
CA SER A 834 -23.06 -25.32 -10.67
C SER A 834 -21.95 -24.34 -10.26
N PRO A 835 -21.96 -23.09 -10.77
CA PRO A 835 -21.05 -22.04 -10.29
C PRO A 835 -21.11 -21.87 -8.76
N GLN A 836 -19.96 -21.61 -8.15
CA GLN A 836 -19.80 -21.46 -6.70
C GLN A 836 -19.52 -20.01 -6.31
N THR A 837 -20.06 -19.58 -5.18
CA THR A 837 -19.70 -18.29 -4.56
C THR A 837 -18.52 -18.51 -3.59
N VAL A 838 -17.31 -18.19 -4.05
CA VAL A 838 -16.05 -18.40 -3.33
C VAL A 838 -15.64 -17.16 -2.54
N THR A 839 -15.41 -17.35 -1.25
CA THR A 839 -14.81 -16.35 -0.36
C THR A 839 -13.33 -16.66 -0.12
N ILE A 840 -12.51 -15.61 0.03
CA ILE A 840 -11.07 -15.71 0.25
C ILE A 840 -10.70 -14.94 1.52
N ALA A 841 -10.01 -15.59 2.46
CA ALA A 841 -9.62 -14.97 3.72
C ALA A 841 -8.18 -15.32 4.11
N SER A 842 -7.49 -14.42 4.82
CA SER A 842 -6.20 -14.69 5.45
C SER A 842 -6.31 -14.50 6.96
N SER A 843 -5.66 -15.36 7.75
CA SER A 843 -5.59 -15.19 9.20
C SER A 843 -4.69 -14.02 9.62
N THR A 844 -3.93 -13.45 8.67
CA THR A 844 -3.23 -12.17 8.88
C THR A 844 -4.23 -11.02 8.80
N ALA A 845 -4.68 -10.55 9.97
CA ALA A 845 -5.60 -9.42 10.09
C ALA A 845 -5.10 -8.19 9.32
N GLY A 846 -5.95 -7.64 8.44
CA GLY A 846 -5.66 -6.47 7.61
C GLY A 846 -4.77 -6.72 6.40
N ALA A 847 -4.48 -7.98 6.04
CA ALA A 847 -3.76 -8.29 4.81
C ALA A 847 -4.58 -7.96 3.56
N THR A 848 -3.92 -7.42 2.53
CA THR A 848 -4.48 -7.30 1.18
C THR A 848 -4.36 -8.65 0.48
N ILE A 849 -5.46 -9.16 -0.06
CA ILE A 849 -5.47 -10.43 -0.80
C ILE A 849 -5.61 -10.11 -2.28
N ARG A 850 -4.68 -10.62 -3.10
CA ARG A 850 -4.75 -10.55 -4.57
C ARG A 850 -5.01 -11.92 -5.14
N TYR A 851 -5.80 -12.02 -6.20
CA TYR A 851 -6.21 -13.30 -6.77
C TYR A 851 -6.30 -13.30 -8.30
N THR A 852 -6.28 -14.50 -8.89
CA THR A 852 -6.54 -14.76 -10.31
C THR A 852 -7.54 -15.91 -10.41
N THR A 853 -8.31 -15.99 -11.49
CA THR A 853 -9.32 -17.07 -11.73
C THR A 853 -8.99 -17.95 -12.93
N ASP A 854 -7.91 -17.64 -13.63
CA ASP A 854 -7.41 -18.34 -14.82
C ASP A 854 -6.26 -19.32 -14.51
N GLY A 855 -5.88 -19.45 -13.23
CA GLY A 855 -4.79 -20.31 -12.77
C GLY A 855 -3.38 -19.72 -12.89
N THR A 856 -3.23 -18.47 -13.35
CA THR A 856 -1.93 -17.76 -13.34
C THR A 856 -1.53 -17.38 -11.92
N THR A 857 -0.23 -17.29 -11.60
CA THR A 857 0.21 -16.89 -10.25
C THR A 857 -0.20 -15.44 -9.99
N PRO A 858 -0.91 -15.14 -8.88
CA PRO A 858 -1.28 -13.78 -8.56
C PRO A 858 -0.03 -12.95 -8.38
N THR A 859 -0.02 -11.80 -9.03
CA THR A 859 0.97 -10.78 -8.78
C THR A 859 0.28 -9.62 -8.09
N ALA A 860 1.08 -8.74 -7.55
CA ALA A 860 0.88 -7.32 -7.55
C ALA A 860 -0.21 -6.68 -8.47
N SER A 861 -0.29 -7.01 -9.77
CA SER A 861 -1.29 -6.40 -10.67
C SER A 861 -2.61 -7.14 -10.68
N SER A 862 -2.69 -8.31 -10.04
CA SER A 862 -3.91 -9.10 -9.96
C SER A 862 -4.98 -8.39 -9.10
N PRO A 863 -6.28 -8.57 -9.43
CA PRO A 863 -7.38 -7.96 -8.69
C PRO A 863 -7.29 -8.15 -7.18
N ILE A 864 -7.58 -7.07 -6.43
CA ILE A 864 -7.74 -7.15 -4.97
C ILE A 864 -9.09 -7.80 -4.67
N TYR A 865 -9.09 -8.77 -3.76
CA TYR A 865 -10.30 -9.41 -3.28
C TYR A 865 -11.11 -8.43 -2.41
N MET A 866 -12.26 -7.95 -2.91
CA MET A 866 -13.15 -6.99 -2.22
C MET A 866 -14.51 -7.60 -1.79
N GLY A 867 -14.79 -8.85 -2.18
CA GLY A 867 -16.03 -9.54 -1.89
C GLY A 867 -16.10 -10.91 -2.57
N PRO A 868 -17.13 -11.74 -2.29
CA PRO A 868 -17.24 -13.09 -2.84
C PRO A 868 -17.17 -13.14 -4.37
N LEU A 869 -16.49 -14.16 -4.91
CA LEU A 869 -16.30 -14.39 -6.34
C LEU A 869 -17.27 -15.46 -6.83
N THR A 870 -17.84 -15.31 -8.03
CA THR A 870 -18.56 -16.41 -8.68
C THR A 870 -17.59 -17.18 -9.57
N VAL A 871 -17.34 -18.45 -9.26
CA VAL A 871 -16.37 -19.32 -9.95
C VAL A 871 -17.12 -20.46 -10.65
N THR A 872 -16.91 -20.65 -11.95
CA THR A 872 -17.52 -21.75 -12.71
C THR A 872 -16.72 -23.05 -12.56
N PRO A 873 -17.33 -24.24 -12.70
CA PRO A 873 -16.65 -25.53 -12.47
C PRO A 873 -15.60 -25.95 -13.53
N THR A 874 -14.87 -25.00 -14.11
CA THR A 874 -13.68 -25.24 -14.95
C THR A 874 -12.53 -24.28 -14.63
N GLN A 875 -12.65 -23.49 -13.57
CA GLN A 875 -11.73 -22.41 -13.24
C GLN A 875 -10.77 -22.81 -12.12
N THR A 876 -9.56 -22.24 -12.16
CA THR A 876 -8.59 -22.36 -11.07
C THR A 876 -8.35 -20.99 -10.47
N VAL A 877 -8.68 -20.84 -9.19
CA VAL A 877 -8.42 -19.61 -8.45
C VAL A 877 -7.08 -19.71 -7.73
N LYS A 878 -6.21 -18.73 -7.90
CA LYS A 878 -5.00 -18.58 -7.07
C LYS A 878 -5.07 -17.29 -6.26
N ALA A 879 -4.49 -17.26 -5.07
CA ALA A 879 -4.46 -16.07 -4.22
C ALA A 879 -3.17 -15.93 -3.40
N ILE A 880 -2.73 -14.70 -3.15
CA ILE A 880 -1.66 -14.34 -2.21
C ILE A 880 -2.16 -13.32 -1.20
N ALA A 881 -1.64 -13.37 0.02
CA ALA A 881 -1.85 -12.36 1.05
C ALA A 881 -0.58 -11.54 1.24
N THR A 882 -0.72 -10.23 1.27
CA THR A 882 0.37 -9.30 1.55
C THR A 882 -0.04 -8.37 2.67
N LYS A 883 0.89 -8.11 3.59
CA LYS A 883 0.71 -7.13 4.65
C LYS A 883 2.03 -6.38 4.79
N ALA A 884 1.95 -5.06 4.72
CA ALA A 884 3.12 -4.23 4.92
C ALA A 884 3.83 -4.54 6.25
N GLY A 885 5.15 -4.67 6.19
CA GLY A 885 5.99 -5.13 7.31
C GLY A 885 5.98 -6.62 7.59
N MET A 886 5.36 -7.40 6.71
CA MET A 886 5.47 -8.85 6.68
C MET A 886 5.94 -9.31 5.30
N LEU A 887 6.64 -10.44 5.26
CA LEU A 887 6.94 -11.13 4.01
C LEU A 887 5.62 -11.59 3.34
N GLN A 888 5.58 -11.60 2.00
CA GLN A 888 4.45 -12.12 1.22
C GLN A 888 4.15 -13.58 1.58
N SER A 889 2.87 -13.96 1.59
CA SER A 889 2.47 -15.36 1.83
C SER A 889 2.90 -16.30 0.70
N ALA A 890 2.84 -17.61 0.95
CA ALA A 890 2.79 -18.59 -0.13
C ALA A 890 1.54 -18.39 -1.01
N VAL A 891 1.61 -18.81 -2.28
CA VAL A 891 0.46 -18.79 -3.21
C VAL A 891 -0.49 -19.93 -2.86
N SER A 892 -1.74 -19.60 -2.56
CA SER A 892 -2.83 -20.57 -2.40
C SER A 892 -3.48 -20.85 -3.75
N THR A 893 -3.80 -22.11 -4.05
CA THR A 893 -4.43 -22.54 -5.32
C THR A 893 -5.68 -23.38 -5.04
N ALA A 894 -6.78 -23.11 -5.74
CA ALA A 894 -8.02 -23.88 -5.67
C ALA A 894 -8.59 -24.14 -7.07
N ALA A 895 -8.67 -25.42 -7.47
CA ALA A 895 -9.26 -25.85 -8.73
C ALA A 895 -10.73 -26.26 -8.54
N TYR A 896 -11.61 -25.74 -9.41
CA TYR A 896 -13.03 -26.08 -9.45
C TYR A 896 -13.31 -26.82 -10.76
N THR A 897 -13.75 -28.07 -10.67
CA THR A 897 -13.91 -28.96 -11.83
C THR A 897 -15.36 -29.42 -12.02
N ASN A 898 -15.71 -29.83 -13.24
CA ASN A 898 -17.01 -30.40 -13.56
C ASN A 898 -17.07 -31.82 -13.00
N SER A 899 -18.12 -32.13 -12.24
CA SER A 899 -18.39 -33.51 -11.81
C SER A 899 -19.16 -34.26 -12.91
N SER A 900 -18.47 -35.15 -13.63
CA SER A 900 -19.09 -36.06 -14.63
C SER A 900 -18.47 -37.46 -14.55
N ALA A 901 -18.83 -38.26 -13.55
CA ALA A 901 -18.93 -39.73 -13.62
C ALA A 901 -19.67 -40.26 -12.39
N THR A 902 -20.76 -41.00 -12.58
CA THR A 902 -21.60 -41.58 -11.51
C THR A 902 -21.25 -43.05 -11.18
N SER A 903 -20.26 -43.64 -11.85
CA SER A 903 -19.70 -44.97 -11.50
C SER A 903 -18.32 -45.19 -12.17
N VAL A 904 -17.53 -46.10 -11.61
CA VAL A 904 -16.28 -46.62 -12.23
C VAL A 904 -16.42 -48.14 -12.39
N THR A 905 -16.40 -48.64 -13.62
CA THR A 905 -16.41 -50.09 -13.91
C THR A 905 -15.01 -50.56 -14.28
N LEU A 906 -14.55 -51.60 -13.60
CA LEU A 906 -13.34 -52.35 -13.89
C LEU A 906 -13.75 -53.71 -14.46
N GLN A 907 -13.46 -53.95 -15.74
CA GLN A 907 -13.65 -55.29 -16.33
C GLN A 907 -12.66 -56.26 -15.68
N ALA A 908 -13.13 -57.44 -15.26
CA ALA A 908 -12.33 -58.35 -14.43
C ALA A 908 -11.08 -58.84 -15.16
N GLU A 909 -11.14 -58.98 -16.49
CA GLU A 909 -10.05 -59.35 -17.39
C GLU A 909 -9.08 -58.21 -17.71
N SER A 910 -9.43 -56.95 -17.38
CA SER A 910 -8.62 -55.76 -17.64
C SER A 910 -7.67 -55.41 -16.49
N TYR A 911 -7.22 -56.43 -15.75
CA TYR A 911 -6.27 -56.25 -14.67
C TYR A 911 -4.90 -55.79 -15.21
N SER A 912 -4.19 -55.02 -14.39
CA SER A 912 -2.82 -54.57 -14.66
C SER A 912 -1.76 -55.56 -14.15
N ASP A 913 -2.11 -56.41 -13.19
CA ASP A 913 -1.27 -57.49 -12.66
C ASP A 913 -2.15 -58.59 -12.01
N MET A 914 -1.67 -59.83 -11.92
CA MET A 914 -2.47 -60.95 -11.37
C MET A 914 -1.61 -62.08 -10.77
N ASN A 915 -2.26 -62.95 -10.00
CA ASN A 915 -1.69 -64.22 -9.56
C ASN A 915 -2.76 -65.33 -9.51
N GLY A 916 -2.46 -66.46 -10.14
CA GLY A 916 -3.23 -67.71 -10.04
C GLY A 916 -4.49 -67.80 -10.91
N ILE A 917 -4.88 -66.72 -11.59
CA ILE A 917 -6.12 -66.66 -12.38
C ILE A 917 -5.98 -67.24 -13.79
N VAL A 918 -7.09 -67.70 -14.38
CA VAL A 918 -7.24 -67.95 -15.83
C VAL A 918 -8.11 -66.86 -16.45
N ASN A 919 -7.65 -66.28 -17.56
CA ASN A 919 -8.41 -65.28 -18.32
C ASN A 919 -9.11 -65.94 -19.51
N PHE A 920 -10.45 -65.93 -19.52
CA PHE A 920 -11.28 -66.51 -20.57
C PHE A 920 -11.65 -65.52 -21.69
N GLY A 921 -10.99 -64.35 -21.72
CA GLY A 921 -11.13 -63.33 -22.76
C GLY A 921 -12.10 -62.21 -22.39
N SER A 922 -13.25 -62.54 -21.80
CA SER A 922 -14.23 -61.55 -21.29
C SER A 922 -14.57 -61.76 -19.82
N THR A 923 -13.91 -62.69 -19.15
CA THR A 923 -14.10 -63.02 -17.73
C THR A 923 -12.80 -63.60 -17.18
N ILE A 924 -12.64 -63.62 -15.86
CA ILE A 924 -11.58 -64.36 -15.17
C ILE A 924 -12.19 -65.52 -14.38
N GLY A 925 -11.47 -66.63 -14.24
CA GLY A 925 -11.93 -67.81 -13.52
C GLY A 925 -10.81 -68.79 -13.17
N ASP A 926 -11.19 -70.03 -12.82
CA ASP A 926 -10.30 -71.07 -12.25
C ASP A 926 -9.54 -70.60 -10.98
N LEU A 927 -10.16 -69.71 -10.20
CA LEU A 927 -9.55 -69.04 -9.06
C LEU A 927 -9.29 -70.01 -7.88
N GLY A 928 -8.07 -70.05 -7.38
CA GLY A 928 -7.66 -70.70 -6.15
C GLY A 928 -7.80 -69.80 -4.91
N ALA A 929 -7.71 -70.41 -3.73
CA ALA A 929 -7.67 -69.67 -2.47
C ALA A 929 -6.36 -68.89 -2.35
N GLY A 930 -6.45 -67.56 -2.30
CA GLY A 930 -5.29 -66.66 -2.22
C GLY A 930 -4.92 -65.97 -3.54
N ASP A 931 -5.56 -66.35 -4.65
CA ASP A 931 -5.39 -65.73 -5.96
C ASP A 931 -5.90 -64.28 -5.96
N TRP A 932 -5.43 -63.47 -6.90
CA TRP A 932 -5.79 -62.06 -6.95
C TRP A 932 -5.59 -61.40 -8.31
N VAL A 933 -6.27 -60.26 -8.50
CA VAL A 933 -6.05 -59.31 -9.59
C VAL A 933 -5.81 -57.90 -9.04
N ARG A 934 -5.00 -57.10 -9.74
CA ARG A 934 -4.72 -55.70 -9.44
C ARG A 934 -5.11 -54.80 -10.61
N PHE A 935 -5.77 -53.69 -10.33
CA PHE A 935 -6.00 -52.59 -11.27
C PHE A 935 -5.20 -51.37 -10.84
N SER A 936 -4.29 -50.89 -11.70
CA SER A 936 -3.39 -49.80 -11.30
C SER A 936 -4.03 -48.41 -11.46
N ASN A 937 -3.72 -47.49 -10.54
CA ASN A 937 -4.09 -46.06 -10.60
C ASN A 937 -5.59 -45.77 -10.85
N VAL A 938 -6.48 -46.53 -10.20
CA VAL A 938 -7.93 -46.29 -10.29
C VAL A 938 -8.29 -45.04 -9.48
N ASN A 939 -8.85 -44.04 -10.15
CA ASN A 939 -9.33 -42.82 -9.51
C ASN A 939 -10.75 -43.01 -8.96
N LEU A 940 -10.87 -43.09 -7.64
CA LEU A 940 -12.14 -43.24 -6.91
C LEU A 940 -12.74 -41.89 -6.46
N GLY A 941 -12.16 -40.76 -6.88
CA GLY A 941 -12.71 -39.42 -6.63
C GLY A 941 -12.90 -39.10 -5.14
N SER A 942 -14.01 -38.44 -4.81
CA SER A 942 -14.41 -38.11 -3.42
C SER A 942 -14.83 -39.32 -2.58
N GLY A 943 -14.99 -40.49 -3.22
CA GLY A 943 -15.29 -41.74 -2.57
C GLY A 943 -16.56 -42.39 -3.09
N TYR A 944 -16.52 -43.71 -3.25
CA TYR A 944 -17.69 -44.54 -3.58
C TYR A 944 -18.14 -45.35 -2.36
N ALA A 945 -19.45 -45.48 -2.19
CA ALA A 945 -20.03 -46.19 -1.05
C ALA A 945 -20.39 -47.65 -1.34
N THR A 946 -20.45 -48.05 -2.61
CA THR A 946 -20.87 -49.39 -3.02
C THR A 946 -19.96 -49.98 -4.08
N LEU A 947 -19.70 -51.29 -3.97
CA LEU A 947 -19.15 -52.12 -5.02
C LEU A 947 -20.20 -53.11 -5.51
N ARG A 948 -20.52 -53.07 -6.80
CA ARG A 948 -21.31 -54.08 -7.49
C ARG A 948 -20.37 -55.03 -8.23
N VAL A 949 -20.61 -56.33 -8.11
CA VAL A 949 -19.78 -57.35 -8.77
C VAL A 949 -20.66 -58.33 -9.53
N ARG A 950 -20.20 -58.76 -10.70
CA ARG A 950 -20.88 -59.77 -11.54
C ARG A 950 -20.06 -61.04 -11.60
N PHE A 951 -20.66 -62.17 -11.21
CA PHE A 951 -19.94 -63.43 -10.99
C PHE A 951 -20.81 -64.67 -11.26
N THR A 952 -20.15 -65.83 -11.32
CA THR A 952 -20.78 -67.17 -11.30
C THR A 952 -20.03 -68.10 -10.35
N ASN A 953 -20.77 -68.92 -9.60
CA ASN A 953 -20.22 -69.89 -8.67
C ASN A 953 -20.95 -71.23 -8.84
N GLY A 954 -20.33 -72.17 -9.54
CA GLY A 954 -20.89 -73.51 -9.78
C GLY A 954 -20.80 -74.48 -8.60
N HIS A 955 -20.22 -74.07 -7.47
CA HIS A 955 -20.16 -74.89 -6.25
C HIS A 955 -21.44 -74.81 -5.42
N THR A 956 -21.56 -75.68 -4.42
CA THR A 956 -22.68 -75.71 -3.46
C THR A 956 -22.47 -74.85 -2.21
N ALA A 957 -21.30 -74.21 -2.07
CA ALA A 957 -20.96 -73.32 -0.97
C ALA A 957 -20.59 -71.93 -1.48
N ALA A 958 -20.84 -70.91 -0.65
CA ALA A 958 -20.46 -69.53 -0.97
C ALA A 958 -18.95 -69.30 -0.75
N MET A 959 -18.31 -68.54 -1.64
CA MET A 959 -16.93 -68.07 -1.45
C MET A 959 -16.95 -66.61 -0.96
N THR A 960 -15.83 -66.12 -0.43
CA THR A 960 -15.68 -64.71 0.01
C THR A 960 -14.45 -64.06 -0.62
N SER A 961 -14.57 -62.83 -1.08
CA SER A 961 -13.46 -62.08 -1.67
C SER A 961 -13.31 -60.73 -1.00
N GLU A 962 -12.08 -60.21 -1.00
CA GLU A 962 -11.70 -58.95 -0.37
C GLU A 962 -11.27 -57.93 -1.42
N VAL A 963 -11.62 -56.67 -1.21
CA VAL A 963 -11.14 -55.54 -2.03
C VAL A 963 -10.26 -54.64 -1.18
N ARG A 964 -9.03 -54.42 -1.64
CA ARG A 964 -7.95 -53.76 -0.88
C ARG A 964 -7.27 -52.66 -1.69
N LEU A 965 -6.79 -51.63 -1.00
CA LEU A 965 -6.02 -50.53 -1.59
C LEU A 965 -4.51 -50.78 -1.52
N ASP A 966 -3.81 -50.42 -2.58
CA ASP A 966 -2.36 -50.25 -2.76
C ASP A 966 -1.49 -51.51 -2.58
N SER A 967 -1.94 -52.52 -1.84
CA SER A 967 -1.25 -53.82 -1.73
C SER A 967 -2.19 -54.94 -1.24
N LEU A 968 -1.77 -56.20 -1.38
CA LEU A 968 -2.50 -57.38 -0.88
C LEU A 968 -2.69 -57.42 0.64
N THR A 969 -1.87 -56.68 1.39
CA THR A 969 -1.99 -56.50 2.85
C THR A 969 -2.48 -55.10 3.23
N GLY A 970 -2.84 -54.27 2.26
CA GLY A 970 -3.30 -52.91 2.46
C GLY A 970 -4.75 -52.84 2.98
N THR A 971 -5.23 -51.60 3.14
CA THR A 971 -6.56 -51.31 3.70
C THR A 971 -7.65 -52.05 2.93
N GLN A 972 -8.40 -52.91 3.63
CA GLN A 972 -9.58 -53.54 3.07
C GLN A 972 -10.74 -52.55 3.07
N ILE A 973 -11.19 -52.21 1.87
CA ILE A 973 -12.29 -51.26 1.66
C ILE A 973 -13.63 -51.96 1.49
N GLY A 974 -13.64 -53.27 1.23
CA GLY A 974 -14.86 -54.06 1.18
C GLY A 974 -14.57 -55.56 1.15
N SER A 975 -15.62 -56.34 1.39
CA SER A 975 -15.64 -57.78 1.14
C SER A 975 -17.00 -58.19 0.64
N PHE A 976 -17.07 -59.18 -0.23
CA PHE A 976 -18.32 -59.71 -0.77
C PHE A 976 -18.29 -61.23 -0.82
N SER A 977 -19.46 -61.86 -0.70
CA SER A 977 -19.61 -63.31 -0.75
C SER A 977 -20.35 -63.77 -1.99
N THR A 978 -19.78 -64.70 -2.75
CA THR A 978 -20.35 -65.23 -3.98
C THR A 978 -21.09 -66.55 -3.72
N PRO A 979 -22.42 -66.55 -3.46
CA PRO A 979 -23.19 -67.77 -3.23
C PRO A 979 -23.31 -68.66 -4.48
N PRO A 980 -23.67 -69.95 -4.33
CA PRO A 980 -23.98 -70.85 -5.43
C PRO A 980 -24.96 -70.24 -6.44
N THR A 981 -24.59 -70.22 -7.72
CA THR A 981 -25.45 -69.73 -8.82
C THR A 981 -26.19 -70.86 -9.55
N GLY A 982 -26.00 -72.11 -9.11
CA GLY A 982 -26.63 -73.29 -9.71
C GLY A 982 -25.96 -73.80 -10.99
N GLY A 983 -24.79 -73.27 -11.34
CA GLY A 983 -23.95 -73.75 -12.45
C GLY A 983 -23.04 -72.66 -13.02
N TRP A 984 -21.91 -73.05 -13.62
CA TRP A 984 -20.87 -72.12 -14.12
C TRP A 984 -21.35 -71.17 -15.23
N SER A 985 -22.45 -71.46 -15.90
CA SER A 985 -23.03 -70.56 -16.92
C SER A 985 -24.07 -69.57 -16.37
N ASN A 986 -24.38 -69.62 -15.06
CA ASN A 986 -25.39 -68.77 -14.44
C ASN A 986 -24.73 -67.56 -13.76
N TRP A 987 -24.79 -66.41 -14.44
CA TRP A 987 -24.22 -65.16 -13.94
C TRP A 987 -25.22 -64.39 -13.09
N THR A 988 -24.79 -63.92 -11.93
CA THR A 988 -25.56 -63.04 -11.06
C THR A 988 -24.73 -61.83 -10.65
N GLU A 989 -25.41 -60.83 -10.08
CA GLU A 989 -24.80 -59.65 -9.51
C GLU A 989 -25.06 -59.58 -8.01
N MET A 990 -24.14 -58.96 -7.30
CA MET A 990 -24.34 -58.57 -5.91
C MET A 990 -23.68 -57.23 -5.62
N THR A 991 -24.13 -56.59 -4.56
CA THR A 991 -23.53 -55.35 -4.07
C THR A 991 -22.95 -55.56 -2.68
N THR A 992 -21.86 -54.88 -2.37
CA THR A 992 -21.32 -54.76 -1.01
C THR A 992 -21.01 -53.30 -0.71
N ALA A 993 -21.14 -52.92 0.56
CA ALA A 993 -20.76 -51.59 1.01
C ALA A 993 -19.23 -51.45 1.02
N LEU A 994 -18.78 -50.23 0.70
CA LEU A 994 -17.38 -49.85 0.76
C LEU A 994 -17.14 -48.85 1.89
N THR A 995 -15.99 -48.98 2.55
CA THR A 995 -15.50 -48.02 3.54
C THR A 995 -14.12 -47.52 3.14
N GLY A 996 -13.97 -46.21 2.90
CA GLY A 996 -12.68 -45.59 2.57
C GLY A 996 -12.25 -45.68 1.10
N ALA A 997 -13.19 -45.95 0.18
CA ALA A 997 -12.91 -46.09 -1.25
C ALA A 997 -12.88 -44.73 -1.98
N SER A 998 -11.95 -43.84 -1.61
CA SER A 998 -11.74 -42.49 -2.17
C SER A 998 -10.30 -42.27 -2.60
N GLY A 999 -10.01 -41.28 -3.45
CA GLY A 999 -8.66 -40.99 -3.94
C GLY A 999 -8.22 -41.90 -5.09
N THR A 1000 -6.96 -41.78 -5.54
CA THR A 1000 -6.41 -42.61 -6.62
C THR A 1000 -5.51 -43.69 -6.03
N HIS A 1001 -5.83 -44.96 -6.31
CA HIS A 1001 -5.19 -46.12 -5.68
C HIS A 1001 -4.99 -47.27 -6.66
N ASP A 1002 -4.08 -48.19 -6.34
CA ASP A 1002 -4.10 -49.51 -6.95
C ASP A 1002 -5.14 -50.38 -6.23
N ILE A 1003 -6.05 -51.02 -6.98
CA ILE A 1003 -7.12 -51.84 -6.42
C ILE A 1003 -6.78 -53.31 -6.54
N TYR A 1004 -6.67 -54.01 -5.43
CA TYR A 1004 -6.48 -55.45 -5.36
C TYR A 1004 -7.81 -56.14 -5.02
N VAL A 1005 -8.18 -57.17 -5.79
CA VAL A 1005 -9.26 -58.10 -5.44
C VAL A 1005 -8.63 -59.46 -5.15
N LYS A 1006 -8.81 -59.96 -3.93
CA LYS A 1006 -8.25 -61.22 -3.45
C LYS A 1006 -9.36 -62.25 -3.24
N PHE A 1007 -9.18 -63.45 -3.79
CA PHE A 1007 -10.19 -64.50 -3.86
C PHE A 1007 -9.93 -65.60 -2.83
N SER A 1008 -11.01 -66.25 -2.34
CA SER A 1008 -10.91 -67.38 -1.39
C SER A 1008 -11.16 -68.77 -2.00
N GLY A 1009 -11.51 -68.85 -3.29
CA GLY A 1009 -11.78 -70.11 -3.98
C GLY A 1009 -12.53 -69.91 -5.29
N MET A 1010 -12.78 -71.02 -5.98
CA MET A 1010 -13.27 -71.03 -7.38
C MET A 1010 -14.58 -70.26 -7.54
N THR A 1011 -14.54 -69.21 -8.33
CA THR A 1011 -15.65 -68.33 -8.76
C THR A 1011 -15.16 -67.61 -10.02
N ASP A 1012 -16.01 -67.41 -11.02
CA ASP A 1012 -15.63 -66.61 -12.19
C ASP A 1012 -16.25 -65.22 -12.11
N PHE A 1013 -15.51 -64.19 -12.55
CA PHE A 1013 -15.91 -62.78 -12.49
C PHE A 1013 -15.87 -62.12 -13.86
N ASP A 1014 -16.85 -61.23 -14.10
CA ASP A 1014 -16.98 -60.43 -15.32
C ASP A 1014 -16.53 -58.99 -15.08
N TRP A 1015 -17.02 -58.33 -14.03
CA TRP A 1015 -16.56 -56.97 -13.67
C TRP A 1015 -16.80 -56.61 -12.20
N PHE A 1016 -16.10 -55.55 -11.78
CA PHE A 1016 -16.20 -54.88 -10.48
C PHE A 1016 -16.54 -53.41 -10.71
N ARG A 1017 -17.67 -52.93 -10.18
CA ARG A 1017 -18.15 -51.56 -10.43
C ARG A 1017 -18.37 -50.78 -9.13
N PHE A 1018 -17.65 -49.68 -8.98
CA PHE A 1018 -17.80 -48.73 -7.90
C PHE A 1018 -18.92 -47.75 -8.24
N GLU A 1019 -19.90 -47.60 -7.34
CA GLU A 1019 -21.10 -46.79 -7.54
C GLU A 1019 -21.33 -45.88 -6.33
N ASP A 1020 -21.75 -44.64 -6.59
CA ASP A 1020 -22.33 -43.77 -5.57
C ASP A 1020 -23.78 -44.21 -5.38
N SER A 1021 -24.13 -44.52 -4.13
CA SER A 1021 -25.39 -45.13 -3.71
C SER A 1021 -26.59 -44.74 -4.59
N VAL A 1022 -27.19 -45.73 -5.24
CA VAL A 1022 -28.48 -45.60 -5.91
C VAL A 1022 -29.46 -44.98 -4.90
N THR A 1023 -30.02 -43.83 -5.24
CA THR A 1023 -31.10 -43.14 -4.51
C THR A 1023 -32.14 -44.11 -3.96
N ALA A 1024 -32.50 -43.99 -2.68
CA ALA A 1024 -33.80 -44.43 -2.19
C ALA A 1024 -34.43 -43.28 -1.37
N PRO A 1025 -35.65 -42.88 -1.74
CA PRO A 1025 -36.75 -43.04 -0.82
C PRO A 1025 -37.69 -44.07 -1.43
N THR A 1026 -37.36 -45.34 -1.23
CA THR A 1026 -38.32 -46.42 -1.40
C THR A 1026 -38.61 -46.95 0.00
N PRO A 1027 -39.88 -47.09 0.39
CA PRO A 1027 -40.23 -47.67 1.67
C PRO A 1027 -39.53 -49.01 1.92
N VAL A 1028 -38.79 -49.15 3.03
CA VAL A 1028 -38.03 -50.37 3.35
C VAL A 1028 -39.00 -51.40 3.92
N THR A 1029 -39.49 -52.31 3.08
CA THR A 1029 -40.37 -53.41 3.51
C THR A 1029 -39.55 -54.60 3.96
N VAL A 1030 -39.79 -55.06 5.19
CA VAL A 1030 -39.15 -56.22 5.80
C VAL A 1030 -40.23 -57.26 6.12
N GLN A 1031 -40.05 -58.48 5.62
CA GLN A 1031 -40.97 -59.59 5.89
C GLN A 1031 -40.74 -60.08 7.33
N ALA A 1032 -41.82 -60.33 8.06
CA ALA A 1032 -41.76 -60.63 9.48
C ALA A 1032 -40.97 -61.93 9.75
N GLU A 1033 -41.08 -62.93 8.88
CA GLU A 1033 -40.41 -64.23 9.00
C GLU A 1033 -38.89 -64.17 8.78
N SER A 1034 -38.37 -63.05 8.28
CA SER A 1034 -36.94 -62.86 7.96
C SER A 1034 -36.14 -62.26 9.12
N TYR A 1035 -36.58 -62.51 10.35
CA TYR A 1035 -35.86 -62.10 11.56
C TYR A 1035 -34.53 -62.87 11.68
N SER A 1036 -33.50 -62.18 12.17
CA SER A 1036 -32.17 -62.74 12.40
C SER A 1036 -32.01 -63.37 13.79
N ALA A 1037 -32.83 -62.96 14.77
CA ALA A 1037 -32.94 -63.59 16.07
C ALA A 1037 -34.33 -63.32 16.68
N SER A 1038 -34.77 -64.16 17.62
CA SER A 1038 -36.06 -63.97 18.30
C SER A 1038 -36.10 -64.68 19.65
N ASN A 1039 -37.13 -64.38 20.45
CA ASN A 1039 -37.54 -65.21 21.59
C ASN A 1039 -39.04 -65.50 21.50
N SER A 1040 -39.40 -66.77 21.72
CA SER A 1040 -40.79 -67.22 21.83
C SER A 1040 -41.66 -66.78 20.65
N VAL A 1041 -41.23 -67.17 19.44
CA VAL A 1041 -41.89 -66.87 18.15
C VAL A 1041 -42.01 -68.14 17.33
N SER A 1042 -43.19 -68.38 16.75
CA SER A 1042 -43.43 -69.43 15.75
C SER A 1042 -43.39 -68.82 14.36
N ASN A 1043 -42.61 -69.38 13.45
CA ASN A 1043 -42.52 -68.95 12.06
C ASN A 1043 -43.40 -69.86 11.19
N TYR A 1044 -44.39 -69.29 10.51
CA TYR A 1044 -45.34 -70.01 9.65
C TYR A 1044 -45.00 -69.91 8.16
N GLY A 1045 -43.77 -69.50 7.83
CA GLY A 1045 -43.23 -69.46 6.47
C GLY A 1045 -43.39 -68.11 5.77
N SER A 1046 -44.56 -67.47 5.90
CA SER A 1046 -44.83 -66.12 5.34
C SER A 1046 -45.37 -65.13 6.36
N THR A 1047 -45.46 -65.55 7.62
CA THR A 1047 -45.88 -64.75 8.78
C THR A 1047 -45.22 -65.33 10.02
N ILE A 1048 -45.17 -64.55 11.10
CA ILE A 1048 -44.81 -65.03 12.42
C ILE A 1048 -46.00 -64.91 13.36
N GLY A 1049 -46.08 -65.80 14.34
CA GLY A 1049 -47.12 -65.78 15.35
C GLY A 1049 -46.73 -66.55 16.61
N GLY A 1050 -47.71 -66.86 17.45
CA GLY A 1050 -47.44 -67.40 18.79
C GLY A 1050 -46.68 -66.41 19.69
N LEU A 1051 -46.73 -65.12 19.36
CA LEU A 1051 -46.17 -64.03 20.12
C LEU A 1051 -46.94 -63.92 21.45
N ASN A 1052 -46.24 -63.71 22.56
CA ASN A 1052 -46.84 -63.50 23.88
C ASN A 1052 -46.27 -62.21 24.49
N ALA A 1053 -46.74 -61.82 25.67
CA ALA A 1053 -46.17 -60.69 26.39
C ALA A 1053 -44.68 -60.95 26.67
N GLY A 1054 -43.81 -60.09 26.13
CA GLY A 1054 -42.35 -60.20 26.22
C GLY A 1054 -41.68 -60.98 25.07
N SER A 1055 -42.44 -61.48 24.09
CA SER A 1055 -41.86 -62.01 22.85
C SER A 1055 -41.17 -60.88 22.07
N TRP A 1056 -40.07 -61.19 21.39
CA TRP A 1056 -39.41 -60.20 20.54
C TRP A 1056 -38.76 -60.83 19.31
N VAL A 1057 -38.58 -60.02 18.27
CA VAL A 1057 -37.81 -60.34 17.05
C VAL A 1057 -36.76 -59.27 16.79
N LYS A 1058 -35.65 -59.69 16.19
CA LYS A 1058 -34.52 -58.86 15.75
C LYS A 1058 -34.35 -58.99 14.24
N TYR A 1059 -34.13 -57.87 13.55
CA TYR A 1059 -33.69 -57.83 12.15
C TYR A 1059 -32.35 -57.13 12.08
N SER A 1060 -31.31 -57.80 11.59
CA SER A 1060 -29.95 -57.25 11.62
C SER A 1060 -29.70 -56.30 10.46
N GLY A 1061 -29.00 -55.19 10.73
CA GLY A 1061 -28.43 -54.31 9.71
C GLY A 1061 -29.44 -53.64 8.78
N VAL A 1062 -30.62 -53.27 9.29
CA VAL A 1062 -31.63 -52.55 8.51
C VAL A 1062 -31.15 -51.11 8.29
N ASN A 1063 -31.04 -50.70 7.02
CA ASN A 1063 -30.64 -49.35 6.65
C ASN A 1063 -31.86 -48.41 6.62
N LEU A 1064 -31.89 -47.45 7.55
CA LEU A 1064 -32.96 -46.45 7.70
C LEU A 1064 -32.62 -45.12 7.00
N GLY A 1065 -31.52 -45.04 6.25
CA GLY A 1065 -31.14 -43.86 5.48
C GLY A 1065 -30.90 -42.61 6.34
N SER A 1066 -31.21 -41.43 5.81
CA SER A 1066 -31.01 -40.14 6.52
C SER A 1066 -32.09 -39.80 7.56
N GLY A 1067 -33.10 -40.67 7.75
CA GLY A 1067 -34.21 -40.45 8.69
C GLY A 1067 -35.57 -40.75 8.07
N LEU A 1068 -36.11 -41.94 8.34
CA LEU A 1068 -37.50 -42.30 8.02
C LEU A 1068 -38.43 -41.92 9.18
N THR A 1069 -39.67 -41.52 8.87
CA THR A 1069 -40.56 -40.84 9.84
C THR A 1069 -41.82 -41.61 10.18
N ALA A 1070 -42.09 -42.71 9.47
CA ALA A 1070 -43.22 -43.58 9.74
C ALA A 1070 -42.85 -45.07 9.63
N LEU A 1071 -43.63 -45.91 10.32
CA LEU A 1071 -43.53 -47.36 10.25
C LEU A 1071 -44.92 -47.95 10.11
N LYS A 1072 -45.13 -48.71 9.04
CA LYS A 1072 -46.37 -49.41 8.75
C LYS A 1072 -46.22 -50.90 9.04
N PHE A 1073 -47.21 -51.50 9.70
CA PHE A 1073 -47.24 -52.91 10.07
C PHE A 1073 -48.48 -53.58 9.48
N ARG A 1074 -48.33 -54.81 8.97
CA ARG A 1074 -49.44 -55.70 8.66
C ARG A 1074 -49.54 -56.81 9.72
N PHE A 1075 -50.66 -56.88 10.43
CA PHE A 1075 -50.84 -57.76 11.58
C PHE A 1075 -52.27 -58.32 11.70
N ALA A 1076 -52.43 -59.36 12.50
CA ALA A 1076 -53.72 -59.90 12.95
C ALA A 1076 -53.72 -60.02 14.48
N ASN A 1077 -54.82 -59.62 15.14
CA ASN A 1077 -55.01 -59.78 16.57
C ASN A 1077 -56.40 -60.39 16.82
N GLY A 1078 -56.43 -61.70 17.04
CA GLY A 1078 -57.67 -62.45 17.31
C GLY A 1078 -58.19 -62.33 18.76
N GLU A 1079 -57.50 -61.59 19.63
CA GLU A 1079 -57.92 -61.37 21.01
C GLU A 1079 -59.01 -60.29 21.12
N SER A 1080 -59.73 -60.26 22.25
CA SER A 1080 -60.78 -59.26 22.53
C SER A 1080 -60.24 -57.89 22.97
N THR A 1081 -58.92 -57.74 23.10
CA THR A 1081 -58.27 -56.51 23.59
C THR A 1081 -57.11 -56.09 22.69
N THR A 1082 -56.94 -54.77 22.51
CA THR A 1082 -55.82 -54.16 21.80
C THR A 1082 -54.49 -54.48 22.48
N LYS A 1083 -53.47 -54.86 21.70
CA LYS A 1083 -52.08 -55.03 22.16
C LYS A 1083 -51.19 -53.93 21.58
N THR A 1084 -49.91 -53.97 21.92
CA THR A 1084 -48.87 -53.07 21.41
C THR A 1084 -47.58 -53.83 21.11
N ALA A 1085 -46.76 -53.27 20.22
CA ALA A 1085 -45.35 -53.64 20.14
C ALA A 1085 -44.45 -52.42 19.98
N VAL A 1086 -43.26 -52.54 20.55
CA VAL A 1086 -42.31 -51.44 20.70
C VAL A 1086 -41.08 -51.70 19.84
N VAL A 1087 -40.66 -50.68 19.09
CA VAL A 1087 -39.57 -50.78 18.11
C VAL A 1087 -38.34 -50.05 18.65
N ARG A 1088 -37.20 -50.73 18.68
CA ARG A 1088 -35.93 -50.23 19.25
C ARG A 1088 -34.75 -50.46 18.33
N LEU A 1089 -33.76 -49.58 18.44
CA LEU A 1089 -32.49 -49.71 17.74
C LEU A 1089 -31.46 -50.46 18.60
N ASP A 1090 -30.70 -51.33 17.94
CA ASP A 1090 -29.47 -52.04 18.36
C ASP A 1090 -29.58 -53.01 19.53
N SER A 1091 -30.54 -52.85 20.44
CA SER A 1091 -30.81 -53.79 21.54
C SER A 1091 -32.24 -53.67 22.08
N LEU A 1092 -32.69 -54.66 22.87
CA LEU A 1092 -33.99 -54.67 23.56
C LEU A 1092 -34.15 -53.54 24.60
N THR A 1093 -33.05 -52.98 25.08
CA THR A 1093 -33.02 -51.81 25.98
C THR A 1093 -32.57 -50.54 25.25
N GLY A 1094 -32.41 -50.60 23.92
CA GLY A 1094 -31.93 -49.51 23.09
C GLY A 1094 -32.97 -48.43 22.85
N THR A 1095 -32.58 -47.41 22.08
CA THR A 1095 -33.43 -46.24 21.80
C THR A 1095 -34.76 -46.67 21.21
N GLN A 1096 -35.86 -46.30 21.88
CA GLN A 1096 -37.20 -46.47 21.34
C GLN A 1096 -37.42 -45.50 20.19
N ILE A 1097 -37.72 -46.03 19.01
CA ILE A 1097 -38.02 -45.20 17.84
C ILE A 1097 -39.49 -45.19 17.48
N GLY A 1098 -40.28 -46.13 17.98
CA GLY A 1098 -41.73 -46.17 17.78
C GLY A 1098 -42.47 -47.12 18.71
N THR A 1099 -43.78 -46.95 18.81
CA THR A 1099 -44.68 -47.91 19.46
C THR A 1099 -45.93 -48.02 18.61
N PHE A 1100 -46.25 -49.24 18.17
CA PHE A 1100 -47.45 -49.50 17.39
C PHE A 1100 -48.49 -50.23 18.24
N THR A 1101 -49.76 -49.95 17.97
CA THR A 1101 -50.91 -50.63 18.58
C THR A 1101 -51.49 -51.64 17.62
N THR A 1102 -51.93 -52.79 18.12
CA THR A 1102 -52.63 -53.83 17.36
C THR A 1102 -54.05 -54.03 17.91
N PRO A 1103 -55.04 -53.24 17.43
CA PRO A 1103 -56.46 -53.44 17.75
C PRO A 1103 -56.97 -54.83 17.35
N THR A 1104 -58.06 -55.28 17.97
CA THR A 1104 -58.71 -56.54 17.59
C THR A 1104 -59.11 -56.52 16.11
N THR A 1105 -58.75 -57.58 15.37
CA THR A 1105 -59.05 -57.73 13.94
C THR A 1105 -60.24 -58.64 13.66
N GLY A 1106 -60.89 -59.18 14.69
CA GLY A 1106 -62.04 -60.08 14.59
C GLY A 1106 -61.70 -61.56 14.39
N GLY A 1107 -60.41 -61.93 14.31
CA GLY A 1107 -59.93 -63.30 14.25
C GLY A 1107 -58.51 -63.43 13.68
N TRP A 1108 -57.83 -64.55 13.94
CA TRP A 1108 -56.42 -64.79 13.53
C TRP A 1108 -56.21 -64.93 12.00
N GLY A 1109 -57.29 -65.15 11.23
CA GLY A 1109 -57.25 -65.11 9.77
C GLY A 1109 -57.50 -63.72 9.16
N SER A 1110 -57.81 -62.71 9.99
CA SER A 1110 -58.20 -61.37 9.55
C SER A 1110 -57.06 -60.38 9.79
N TRP A 1111 -56.47 -59.91 8.70
CA TRP A 1111 -55.28 -59.05 8.70
C TRP A 1111 -55.62 -57.60 8.38
N THR A 1112 -54.97 -56.67 9.05
CA THR A 1112 -55.09 -55.23 8.78
C THR A 1112 -53.74 -54.55 8.82
N GLU A 1113 -53.70 -53.28 8.42
CA GLU A 1113 -52.49 -52.45 8.44
C GLU A 1113 -52.67 -51.23 9.34
N ALA A 1114 -51.64 -50.89 10.11
CA ALA A 1114 -51.59 -49.65 10.86
C ALA A 1114 -50.20 -49.00 10.76
N SER A 1115 -50.17 -47.67 10.83
CA SER A 1115 -48.92 -46.90 10.83
C SER A 1115 -48.72 -46.21 12.17
N THR A 1116 -47.45 -46.04 12.57
CA THR A 1116 -47.03 -45.17 13.66
C THR A 1116 -45.94 -44.22 13.16
N SER A 1117 -45.86 -43.03 13.75
CA SER A 1117 -44.71 -42.14 13.56
C SER A 1117 -43.45 -42.73 14.22
N LEU A 1118 -42.30 -42.43 13.64
CA LEU A 1118 -40.99 -42.75 14.16
C LEU A 1118 -40.21 -41.48 14.52
N THR A 1119 -39.37 -41.58 15.55
CA THR A 1119 -38.44 -40.54 15.95
C THR A 1119 -37.03 -41.10 16.09
N GLY A 1120 -36.05 -40.50 15.40
CA GLY A 1120 -34.64 -40.89 15.49
C GLY A 1120 -34.23 -42.11 14.65
N ALA A 1121 -35.01 -42.47 13.62
CA ALA A 1121 -34.79 -43.63 12.76
C ALA A 1121 -33.94 -43.29 11.52
N SER A 1122 -32.64 -43.07 11.73
CA SER A 1122 -31.65 -42.82 10.66
C SER A 1122 -30.42 -43.70 10.84
N GLY A 1123 -29.69 -44.01 9.78
CA GLY A 1123 -28.50 -44.88 9.81
C GLY A 1123 -28.84 -46.37 9.67
N THR A 1124 -27.83 -47.22 9.70
CA THR A 1124 -28.00 -48.67 9.64
C THR A 1124 -27.95 -49.26 11.05
N HIS A 1125 -29.00 -49.98 11.44
CA HIS A 1125 -29.19 -50.46 12.81
C HIS A 1125 -29.77 -51.87 12.84
N ASP A 1126 -29.54 -52.58 13.96
CA ASP A 1126 -30.33 -53.77 14.24
C ASP A 1126 -31.70 -53.35 14.80
N ILE A 1127 -32.79 -53.84 14.25
CA ILE A 1127 -34.15 -53.47 14.67
C ILE A 1127 -34.72 -54.55 15.59
N TYR A 1128 -35.10 -54.17 16.80
CA TYR A 1128 -35.79 -55.03 17.75
C TYR A 1128 -37.27 -54.62 17.86
N ILE A 1129 -38.17 -55.61 17.80
CA ILE A 1129 -39.61 -55.41 18.02
C ILE A 1129 -40.05 -56.31 19.18
N GLU A 1130 -40.54 -55.71 20.26
CA GLU A 1130 -41.01 -56.41 21.46
C GLU A 1130 -42.53 -56.28 21.62
N PHE A 1131 -43.22 -57.40 21.82
CA PHE A 1131 -44.68 -57.51 21.83
C PHE A 1131 -45.26 -57.62 23.25
N SER A 1132 -46.38 -56.94 23.50
CA SER A 1132 -47.07 -56.94 24.80
C SER A 1132 -48.15 -58.02 24.95
N GLY A 1133 -48.40 -58.82 23.92
CA GLY A 1133 -49.39 -59.89 23.94
C GLY A 1133 -49.60 -60.53 22.57
N ALA A 1134 -50.54 -61.49 22.50
CA ALA A 1134 -50.81 -62.26 21.29
C ALA A 1134 -51.13 -61.38 20.07
N THR A 1135 -50.35 -61.56 19.00
CA THR A 1135 -50.46 -60.89 17.70
C THR A 1135 -49.75 -61.77 16.67
N ASP A 1136 -50.31 -61.90 15.48
CA ASP A 1136 -49.62 -62.48 14.33
C ASP A 1136 -49.17 -61.35 13.40
N PHE A 1137 -48.02 -61.51 12.76
CA PHE A 1137 -47.29 -60.44 12.09
C PHE A 1137 -46.72 -60.89 10.74
N ASP A 1138 -46.93 -60.09 9.68
CA ASP A 1138 -46.65 -60.47 8.29
C ASP A 1138 -45.49 -59.66 7.70
N TRP A 1139 -45.57 -58.33 7.71
CA TRP A 1139 -44.45 -57.47 7.31
C TRP A 1139 -44.55 -56.09 7.95
N PHE A 1140 -43.43 -55.38 7.99
CA PHE A 1140 -43.38 -53.96 8.31
C PHE A 1140 -42.62 -53.17 7.26
N ARG A 1141 -42.90 -51.87 7.21
CA ARG A 1141 -42.34 -50.98 6.21
C ARG A 1141 -42.00 -49.61 6.79
N PHE A 1142 -40.74 -49.22 6.70
CA PHE A 1142 -40.29 -47.87 7.06
C PHE A 1142 -40.58 -46.90 5.90
N GLU A 1143 -41.14 -45.73 6.21
CA GLU A 1143 -41.62 -44.71 5.27
C GLU A 1143 -41.12 -43.29 5.60
#